data_AF-A0A938M5W4-F1
#
_entry.id   AF-A0A938M5W4-F1
#
_cell.length_a   1.000
_cell.length_b   1.000
_cell.length_c   1.000
_cell.angle_alpha   90.00
_cell.angle_beta   90.00
_cell.angle_gamma   90.00
#
_symmetry.space_group_name_H-M   'P 1'
#
loop_
_entity.id
_entity.type
_entity.pdbx_description
1 polymer ?
#
loop_
_entity_poly.entity_id
_entity_poly.type
_entity_poly.pdbx_seq_one_letter_code
_entity_poly.pdbx_strand_id
1 'polypeptide(L)'
;MRHKADIALVVAAVLGLGAFVRFYDAAFIAAALDFRLSRPQIFQVAQSYLTARGVRLEGYDHCIAFAPRPQSYIYLERTLGTAALNERIRTGLAEPWPWTVRWFRPLQKEQFYVHVTPEGKAVGFSHQVPEDAPGANLSQDEARKVAERFLATDAGEDLKAYELKLSTTQGRKNRTDHEFTWKRIGSDVGDGDLRVAVAVQGSEVASLQRRFRTPEEFDRAFRRERAQARLLWSASYTALMGILVAAAVVLIRAARQGRLHLRPRVALLGLPVLALYALSAFNSIPLMKFDYETSVDYWLFLFREIDGDITTGAFNGLIVGLAACAGVWLGKDAWHKRDPLLARSKSTRLSLGAAGARGACLGMACLGYVVAFYLITARYLAAWSPIESKYSNCLGTYLPFVPPLTIGFVPAAIEELIFRLLSISLLYRLTGHRILSALLPAAVWGFGHSLYLTSPIYLRGLELTLPGFVHGLVFLRYDVATTVVAHFTYNAVIEAMPLLRSDVPFFVFCGLVSPALVALLMLLGAARYAQLRRRGVDAFCTIPLEVMPATSADLERLAALRGQPPSLPPDALVLAGRLQDETIGCITAVKREPPSAEIVDIFVAKPHRRRYCGTDLVDALTARLKSEAVTEITVRVPQDDRSSLAFWHRQGLAR
;
A
#
# COMPACT_ATOMS: atom_id res chain seq x y z
N MET A 1 -18.67 -26.90 -0.58
CA MET A 1 -18.73 -25.68 -1.42
C MET A 1 -17.43 -24.84 -1.51
N ARG A 2 -16.30 -25.18 -0.84
CA ARG A 2 -15.06 -24.34 -0.88
C ARG A 2 -14.13 -24.64 -2.07
N HIS A 3 -14.06 -25.88 -2.54
CA HIS A 3 -13.13 -26.29 -3.60
C HIS A 3 -13.25 -25.53 -4.93
N LYS A 4 -14.45 -25.26 -5.46
CA LYS A 4 -14.59 -24.59 -6.78
C LYS A 4 -14.02 -23.16 -6.79
N ALA A 5 -14.24 -22.40 -5.72
CA ALA A 5 -13.74 -21.03 -5.61
C ALA A 5 -12.22 -20.99 -5.38
N ASP A 6 -11.68 -21.91 -4.59
CA ASP A 6 -10.24 -22.04 -4.40
C ASP A 6 -9.54 -22.47 -5.71
N ILE A 7 -10.13 -23.38 -6.50
CA ILE A 7 -9.62 -23.76 -7.84
C ILE A 7 -9.64 -22.56 -8.80
N ALA A 8 -10.73 -21.80 -8.84
CA ALA A 8 -10.83 -20.61 -9.68
C ALA A 8 -9.74 -19.57 -9.33
N LEU A 9 -9.44 -19.37 -8.04
CA LEU A 9 -8.34 -18.51 -7.60
C LEU A 9 -6.98 -19.01 -8.09
N VAL A 10 -6.71 -20.32 -8.01
CA VAL A 10 -5.45 -20.91 -8.50
C VAL A 10 -5.33 -20.73 -10.03
N VAL A 11 -6.39 -20.99 -10.79
CA VAL A 11 -6.38 -20.78 -12.25
C VAL A 11 -6.15 -19.31 -12.59
N ALA A 12 -6.86 -18.40 -11.93
CA ALA A 12 -6.67 -16.96 -12.12
C ALA A 12 -5.26 -16.51 -11.75
N ALA A 13 -4.66 -17.09 -10.71
CA ALA A 13 -3.28 -16.81 -10.31
C ALA A 13 -2.26 -17.23 -11.36
N VAL A 14 -2.39 -18.45 -11.90
CA VAL A 14 -1.48 -18.97 -12.94
C VAL A 14 -1.59 -18.13 -14.21
N LEU A 15 -2.81 -17.85 -14.66
CA LEU A 15 -3.05 -16.99 -15.83
C LEU A 15 -2.56 -15.56 -15.57
N GLY A 16 -2.82 -15.02 -14.38
CA GLY A 16 -2.45 -13.66 -14.01
C GLY A 16 -0.93 -13.48 -13.93
N LEU A 17 -0.22 -14.38 -13.24
CA LEU A 17 1.24 -14.37 -13.19
C LEU A 17 1.85 -14.58 -14.57
N GLY A 18 1.31 -15.52 -15.36
CA GLY A 18 1.76 -15.76 -16.73
C GLY A 18 1.62 -14.53 -17.62
N ALA A 19 0.47 -13.85 -17.55
CA ALA A 19 0.24 -12.60 -18.27
C ALA A 19 1.18 -11.48 -17.78
N PHE A 20 1.37 -11.36 -16.46
CA PHE A 20 2.28 -10.38 -15.89
C PHE A 20 3.70 -10.58 -16.41
N VAL A 21 4.28 -11.78 -16.27
CA VAL A 21 5.64 -12.08 -16.73
C VAL A 21 5.78 -11.88 -18.24
N ARG A 22 4.78 -12.30 -19.03
CA ARG A 22 4.85 -12.25 -20.50
C ARG A 22 4.73 -10.84 -21.06
N PHE A 23 3.93 -9.97 -20.43
CA PHE A 23 3.55 -8.67 -20.97
C PHE A 23 3.98 -7.48 -20.09
N TYR A 24 4.76 -7.71 -19.03
CA TYR A 24 5.28 -6.66 -18.15
C TYR A 24 5.94 -5.52 -18.94
N ASP A 25 6.91 -5.83 -19.80
CA ASP A 25 7.66 -4.82 -20.57
C ASP A 25 6.79 -4.08 -21.60
N ALA A 26 5.65 -4.67 -22.00
CA ALA A 26 4.69 -4.04 -22.89
C ALA A 26 3.72 -3.10 -22.16
N ALA A 27 3.33 -3.45 -20.92
CA ALA A 27 2.43 -2.64 -20.10
C ALA A 27 3.17 -1.52 -19.34
N PHE A 28 4.34 -1.84 -18.80
CA PHE A 28 5.21 -0.92 -18.07
C PHE A 28 6.44 -0.64 -18.92
N ILE A 29 6.27 0.25 -19.90
CA ILE A 29 7.39 0.62 -20.76
C ILE A 29 8.41 1.33 -19.86
N ALA A 30 9.59 0.72 -19.71
CA ALA A 30 10.69 1.33 -18.99
C ALA A 30 11.52 2.20 -19.93
N ALA A 31 12.04 3.33 -19.43
CA ALA A 31 12.96 4.14 -20.20
C ALA A 31 14.17 3.30 -20.63
N ALA A 32 14.58 3.41 -21.89
CA ALA A 32 15.78 2.73 -22.40
C ALA A 32 17.03 3.51 -21.94
N LEU A 33 17.29 3.51 -20.63
CA LEU A 33 18.52 4.02 -20.05
C LEU A 33 19.52 2.86 -19.90
N ASP A 34 20.73 3.05 -20.42
CA ASP A 34 21.82 2.09 -20.35
C ASP A 34 22.72 2.44 -19.17
N PHE A 35 22.49 1.80 -18.03
CA PHE A 35 23.28 2.03 -16.81
C PHE A 35 24.60 1.29 -16.91
N ARG A 36 25.58 1.91 -17.56
CA ARG A 36 26.93 1.33 -17.74
C ARG A 36 27.81 1.49 -16.50
N LEU A 37 27.55 2.51 -15.69
CA LEU A 37 28.37 2.84 -14.54
C LEU A 37 27.66 2.57 -13.21
N SER A 38 28.40 2.01 -12.26
CA SER A 38 28.01 1.86 -10.86
C SER A 38 28.03 3.21 -10.12
N ARG A 39 27.34 3.29 -8.97
CA ARG A 39 27.33 4.51 -8.12
C ARG A 39 28.74 5.01 -7.76
N PRO A 40 29.72 4.17 -7.37
CA PRO A 40 31.10 4.62 -7.14
C PRO A 40 31.77 5.19 -8.39
N GLN A 41 31.51 4.62 -9.57
CA GLN A 41 32.06 5.14 -10.83
C GLN A 41 31.42 6.49 -11.19
N ILE A 42 30.11 6.65 -10.98
CA ILE A 42 29.43 7.94 -11.14
C ILE A 42 30.02 9.00 -10.21
N PHE A 43 30.31 8.64 -8.95
CA PHE A 43 31.00 9.53 -8.03
C PHE A 43 32.37 9.95 -8.55
N GLN A 44 33.18 9.01 -9.03
CA GLN A 44 34.51 9.31 -9.56
C GLN A 44 34.47 10.24 -10.78
N VAL A 45 33.51 10.05 -11.68
CA VAL A 45 33.28 10.96 -12.82
C VAL A 45 32.97 12.36 -12.32
N ALA A 46 32.02 12.47 -11.38
CA ALA A 46 31.58 13.75 -10.85
C ALA A 46 32.68 14.47 -10.06
N GLN A 47 33.45 13.73 -9.26
CA GLN A 47 34.60 14.23 -8.51
C GLN A 47 35.68 14.75 -9.46
N SER A 48 36.05 13.95 -10.46
CA SER A 48 37.05 14.34 -11.47
C SER A 48 36.62 15.60 -12.23
N TYR A 49 35.33 15.74 -12.53
CA TYR A 49 34.77 16.91 -13.20
C TYR A 49 34.94 18.21 -12.38
N LEU A 50 34.78 18.16 -11.04
CA LEU A 50 35.00 19.30 -10.16
C LEU A 50 36.49 19.57 -9.92
N THR A 51 37.30 18.53 -9.69
CA THR A 51 38.75 18.68 -9.46
C THR A 51 39.46 19.24 -10.69
N ALA A 52 39.05 18.87 -11.90
CA ALA A 52 39.54 19.46 -13.15
C ALA A 52 39.25 20.97 -13.26
N ARG A 53 38.28 21.48 -12.49
CA ARG A 53 37.95 22.92 -12.38
C ARG A 53 38.64 23.60 -11.20
N GLY A 54 39.60 22.92 -10.57
CA GLY A 54 40.35 23.45 -9.44
C GLY A 54 39.62 23.39 -8.09
N VAL A 55 38.45 22.74 -8.02
CA VAL A 55 37.70 22.61 -6.77
C VAL A 55 38.40 21.59 -5.85
N ARG A 56 38.72 22.05 -4.65
CA ARG A 56 39.24 21.23 -3.54
C ARG A 56 38.07 20.69 -2.73
N LEU A 57 37.91 19.38 -2.73
CA LEU A 57 36.78 18.70 -2.08
C LEU A 57 37.17 18.14 -0.69
N GLU A 58 38.37 18.42 -0.19
CA GLU A 58 38.77 18.00 1.16
C GLU A 58 37.84 18.63 2.22
N GLY A 59 37.37 17.80 3.14
CA GLY A 59 36.46 18.22 4.21
C GLY A 59 35.00 18.40 3.79
N TYR A 60 34.65 18.17 2.52
CA TYR A 60 33.26 18.04 2.09
C TYR A 60 32.74 16.63 2.34
N ASP A 61 31.52 16.54 2.84
CA ASP A 61 30.76 15.32 2.80
C ASP A 61 29.96 15.24 1.49
N HIS A 62 29.55 14.04 1.08
CA HIS A 62 28.88 13.81 -0.20
C HIS A 62 27.69 12.84 -0.12
N CYS A 63 26.81 12.98 -1.10
CA CYS A 63 25.69 12.08 -1.34
C CYS A 63 25.38 11.96 -2.84
N ILE A 64 24.76 10.84 -3.22
CA ILE A 64 24.44 10.50 -4.61
C ILE A 64 22.99 10.05 -4.63
N ALA A 65 22.17 10.71 -5.44
CA ALA A 65 20.81 10.28 -5.69
C ALA A 65 20.51 10.23 -7.18
N PHE A 66 19.61 9.32 -7.54
CA PHE A 66 18.99 9.33 -8.85
C PHE A 66 17.75 10.21 -8.75
N ALA A 67 17.83 11.42 -9.28
CA ALA A 67 16.81 12.44 -9.07
C ALA A 67 15.59 12.22 -9.99
N PRO A 68 14.36 12.41 -9.50
CA PRO A 68 13.14 12.16 -10.26
C PRO A 68 12.89 13.19 -11.37
N ARG A 69 12.00 12.79 -12.29
CA ARG A 69 11.66 13.47 -13.54
C ARG A 69 11.15 14.91 -13.38
N PRO A 70 11.71 15.89 -14.12
CA PRO A 70 11.04 17.17 -14.31
C PRO A 70 9.76 17.02 -15.15
N GLN A 71 8.77 17.89 -14.92
CA GLN A 71 7.49 17.96 -15.64
C GLN A 71 7.63 17.96 -17.17
N SER A 72 8.76 18.46 -17.69
CA SER A 72 9.11 18.42 -19.10
C SER A 72 9.13 17.02 -19.70
N TYR A 73 9.43 15.97 -18.91
CA TYR A 73 9.36 14.60 -19.41
C TYR A 73 7.94 14.16 -19.73
N ILE A 74 6.96 14.55 -18.90
CA ILE A 74 5.56 14.22 -19.14
C ILE A 74 5.10 14.88 -20.45
N TYR A 75 5.52 16.12 -20.70
CA TYR A 75 5.26 16.82 -21.96
C TYR A 75 5.87 16.09 -23.16
N LEU A 76 7.17 15.80 -23.09
CA LEU A 76 7.90 15.13 -24.17
C LEU A 76 7.32 13.75 -24.47
N GLU A 77 6.97 13.00 -23.43
CA GLU A 77 6.37 11.67 -23.53
C GLU A 77 4.99 11.72 -24.19
N ARG A 78 4.11 12.64 -23.76
CA ARG A 78 2.77 12.81 -24.35
C ARG A 78 2.81 13.32 -25.78
N THR A 79 3.82 14.10 -26.14
CA THR A 79 3.92 14.74 -27.47
C THR A 79 4.60 13.84 -28.49
N LEU A 80 5.69 13.16 -28.11
CA LEU A 80 6.49 12.34 -29.03
C LEU A 80 6.07 10.86 -29.03
N GLY A 81 5.48 10.38 -27.93
CA GLY A 81 5.36 8.96 -27.66
C GLY A 81 6.71 8.33 -27.28
N THR A 82 6.66 7.13 -26.69
CA THR A 82 7.83 6.52 -26.02
C THR A 82 9.00 6.22 -26.95
N ALA A 83 8.74 5.71 -28.15
CA ALA A 83 9.80 5.31 -29.08
C ALA A 83 10.61 6.53 -29.56
N ALA A 84 9.91 7.58 -30.01
CA ALA A 84 10.54 8.82 -30.45
C ALA A 84 11.18 9.57 -29.27
N LEU A 85 10.58 9.54 -28.08
CA LEU A 85 11.23 10.09 -26.87
C LEU A 85 12.57 9.40 -26.60
N ASN A 86 12.63 8.07 -26.58
CA ASN A 86 13.87 7.33 -26.37
C ASN A 86 14.93 7.63 -27.44
N GLU A 87 14.53 7.82 -28.69
CA GLU A 87 15.45 8.26 -29.76
C GLU A 87 15.97 9.68 -29.51
N ARG A 88 15.07 10.63 -29.20
CA ARG A 88 15.42 12.01 -28.91
C ARG A 88 16.36 12.15 -27.72
N ILE A 89 16.16 11.33 -26.69
CA ILE A 89 17.04 11.19 -25.53
C ILE A 89 18.45 10.79 -25.97
N ARG A 90 18.58 9.73 -26.78
CA ARG A 90 19.88 9.28 -27.31
C ARG A 90 20.58 10.35 -28.13
N THR A 91 19.82 11.20 -28.83
CA THR A 91 20.35 12.32 -29.62
C THR A 91 20.58 13.61 -28.83
N GLY A 92 20.35 13.61 -27.51
CA GLY A 92 20.67 14.73 -26.61
C GLY A 92 19.62 15.86 -26.56
N LEU A 93 18.35 15.57 -26.88
CA LEU A 93 17.26 16.56 -26.85
C LEU A 93 16.80 16.90 -25.41
N ALA A 94 16.84 15.91 -24.54
CA ALA A 94 16.55 16.05 -23.12
C ALA A 94 17.28 14.91 -22.44
N GLU A 95 18.16 15.20 -21.49
CA GLU A 95 18.90 14.17 -20.77
C GLU A 95 18.02 13.69 -19.63
N PRO A 96 17.54 12.44 -19.68
CA PRO A 96 16.68 11.96 -18.64
C PRO A 96 17.58 11.53 -17.51
N TRP A 97 17.36 12.20 -16.38
CA TRP A 97 17.62 11.66 -15.08
C TRP A 97 19.13 11.55 -14.85
N PRO A 98 19.79 12.72 -14.68
CA PRO A 98 21.14 12.69 -14.20
C PRO A 98 21.15 12.10 -12.78
N TRP A 99 22.09 11.21 -12.55
CA TRP A 99 22.65 11.06 -11.22
C TRP A 99 23.08 12.44 -10.73
N THR A 100 22.63 12.82 -9.55
CA THR A 100 23.07 14.05 -8.93
C THR A 100 24.02 13.66 -7.80
N VAL A 101 25.26 14.11 -7.94
CA VAL A 101 26.27 14.01 -6.88
C VAL A 101 26.36 15.38 -6.22
N ARG A 102 26.16 15.41 -4.92
CA ARG A 102 26.16 16.62 -4.10
C ARG A 102 27.31 16.55 -3.10
N TRP A 103 28.01 17.67 -2.94
CA TRP A 103 28.99 17.90 -1.89
C TRP A 103 28.54 19.05 -1.01
N PHE A 104 28.66 18.88 0.29
CA PHE A 104 28.28 19.89 1.28
C PHE A 104 29.13 19.82 2.54
N ARG A 105 29.07 20.90 3.33
CA ARG A 105 29.58 20.93 4.71
C ARG A 105 28.45 21.34 5.65
N PRO A 106 28.23 20.65 6.78
CA PRO A 106 27.23 21.06 7.76
C PRO A 106 27.44 22.52 8.18
N LEU A 107 26.35 23.26 8.33
CA LEU A 107 26.33 24.67 8.74
C LEU A 107 27.02 25.63 7.75
N GLN A 108 27.26 25.21 6.51
CA GLN A 108 27.81 26.05 5.45
C GLN A 108 26.87 26.11 4.25
N LYS A 109 26.60 27.32 3.77
CA LYS A 109 25.77 27.53 2.56
C LYS A 109 26.48 27.07 1.28
N GLU A 110 27.80 26.92 1.32
CA GLU A 110 28.58 26.50 0.17
C GLU A 110 28.34 25.02 -0.17
N GLN A 111 27.95 24.75 -1.41
CA GLN A 111 27.64 23.40 -1.89
C GLN A 111 27.97 23.25 -3.37
N PHE A 112 28.29 22.02 -3.77
CA PHE A 112 28.49 21.67 -5.18
C PHE A 112 27.54 20.57 -5.59
N TYR A 113 27.05 20.67 -6.81
CA TYR A 113 26.23 19.65 -7.45
C TYR A 113 26.83 19.34 -8.81
N VAL A 114 26.87 18.07 -9.18
CA VAL A 114 27.20 17.63 -10.53
C VAL A 114 26.13 16.66 -11.00
N HIS A 115 25.67 16.88 -12.21
CA HIS A 115 24.70 16.04 -12.91
C HIS A 115 25.45 15.14 -13.88
N VAL A 116 25.29 13.82 -13.72
CA VAL A 116 25.96 12.80 -14.53
C VAL A 116 24.92 11.89 -15.17
N THR A 117 25.01 11.72 -16.48
CA THR A 117 24.15 10.78 -17.23
C THR A 117 24.43 9.32 -16.82
N PRO A 118 23.47 8.39 -17.03
CA PRO A 118 23.70 6.96 -16.81
C PRO A 118 24.92 6.38 -17.56
N GLU A 119 25.28 6.98 -18.69
CA GLU A 119 26.44 6.61 -19.51
C GLU A 119 27.78 7.17 -18.96
N GLY A 120 27.74 8.04 -17.95
CA GLY A 120 28.95 8.59 -17.32
C GLY A 120 29.44 9.92 -17.88
N LYS A 121 28.60 10.68 -18.59
CA LYS A 121 28.93 12.04 -19.02
C LYS A 121 28.43 13.05 -17.98
N ALA A 122 29.31 13.95 -17.52
CA ALA A 122 28.92 15.11 -16.72
C ALA A 122 28.28 16.17 -17.63
N VAL A 123 27.06 16.56 -17.28
CA VAL A 123 26.17 17.35 -18.15
C VAL A 123 25.59 18.58 -17.48
N GLY A 124 26.01 18.84 -16.26
CA GLY A 124 25.63 20.04 -15.56
C GLY A 124 26.32 20.08 -14.21
N PHE A 125 26.42 21.28 -13.68
CA PHE A 125 26.90 21.49 -12.32
C PHE A 125 26.29 22.76 -11.76
N SER A 126 26.31 22.88 -10.44
CA SER A 126 26.05 24.15 -9.78
C SER A 126 26.90 24.27 -8.53
N HIS A 127 27.50 25.44 -8.36
CA HIS A 127 28.17 25.91 -7.16
C HIS A 127 27.27 26.94 -6.49
N GLN A 128 26.81 26.60 -5.29
CA GLN A 128 26.03 27.48 -4.46
C GLN A 128 26.96 28.11 -3.43
N VAL A 129 26.92 29.43 -3.28
CA VAL A 129 27.72 30.19 -2.31
C VAL A 129 26.82 31.13 -1.49
N PRO A 130 27.26 31.60 -0.30
CA PRO A 130 26.54 32.63 0.46
C PRO A 130 26.25 33.89 -0.37
N GLU A 131 25.13 34.57 -0.13
CA GLU A 131 24.74 35.79 -0.87
C GLU A 131 25.70 36.97 -0.66
N ASP A 132 26.40 37.00 0.48
CA ASP A 132 27.40 37.99 0.83
C ASP A 132 28.83 37.54 0.49
N ALA A 133 29.01 36.38 -0.17
CA ALA A 133 30.32 35.97 -0.63
C ALA A 133 30.91 37.02 -1.59
N PRO A 134 32.21 37.35 -1.45
CA PRO A 134 32.86 38.38 -2.26
C PRO A 134 32.93 37.95 -3.72
N GLY A 135 32.90 38.91 -4.64
CA GLY A 135 33.08 38.66 -6.05
C GLY A 135 33.12 39.94 -6.86
N ALA A 136 33.41 39.82 -8.16
CA ALA A 136 33.39 40.96 -9.06
C ALA A 136 31.96 41.52 -9.23
N ASN A 137 31.86 42.78 -9.63
CA ASN A 137 30.60 43.38 -10.09
C ASN A 137 30.72 43.63 -11.59
N LEU A 138 30.69 42.55 -12.37
CA LEU A 138 30.74 42.64 -13.82
C LEU A 138 29.46 43.25 -14.39
N SER A 139 29.59 44.01 -15.47
CA SER A 139 28.44 44.36 -16.31
C SER A 139 27.84 43.13 -16.96
N GLN A 140 26.58 43.23 -17.41
CA GLN A 140 25.90 42.10 -18.07
C GLN A 140 26.64 41.63 -19.34
N ASP A 141 27.24 42.56 -20.11
CA ASP A 141 27.99 42.20 -21.32
C ASP A 141 29.31 41.50 -21.02
N GLU A 142 30.01 41.90 -19.95
CA GLU A 142 31.23 41.22 -19.51
C GLU A 142 30.93 39.81 -18.99
N ALA A 143 29.91 39.67 -18.14
CA ALA A 143 29.47 38.38 -17.64
C ALA A 143 28.97 37.47 -18.76
N ARG A 144 28.30 38.03 -19.78
CA ARG A 144 27.88 37.28 -20.97
C ARG A 144 29.07 36.68 -21.72
N LYS A 145 30.15 37.44 -21.92
CA LYS A 145 31.38 36.93 -22.56
C LYS A 145 32.02 35.81 -21.75
N VAL A 146 31.96 35.86 -20.42
CA VAL A 146 32.41 34.77 -19.55
C VAL A 146 31.57 33.51 -19.78
N ALA A 147 30.25 33.64 -19.82
CA ALA A 147 29.34 32.52 -20.05
C ALA A 147 29.48 31.92 -21.46
N GLU A 148 29.57 32.76 -22.51
CA GLU A 148 29.76 32.32 -23.89
C GLU A 148 31.11 31.60 -24.07
N ARG A 149 32.18 32.11 -23.46
CA ARG A 149 33.48 31.44 -23.48
C ARG A 149 33.40 30.06 -22.83
N PHE A 150 32.80 29.97 -21.65
CA PHE A 150 32.61 28.71 -20.93
C PHE A 150 31.82 27.69 -21.77
N LEU A 151 30.74 28.12 -22.42
CA LEU A 151 29.97 27.24 -23.30
C LEU A 151 30.81 26.72 -24.46
N ALA A 152 31.59 27.58 -25.11
CA ALA A 152 32.43 27.21 -26.25
C ALA A 152 33.62 26.31 -25.88
N THR A 153 34.31 26.59 -24.77
CA THR A 153 35.56 25.89 -24.40
C THR A 153 35.33 24.71 -23.47
N ASP A 154 34.59 24.90 -22.38
CA ASP A 154 34.50 23.91 -21.30
C ASP A 154 33.31 22.97 -21.49
N ALA A 155 32.19 23.48 -22.00
CA ALA A 155 31.01 22.66 -22.31
C ALA A 155 31.07 22.06 -23.73
N GLY A 156 31.94 22.57 -24.60
CA GLY A 156 32.12 22.10 -25.98
C GLY A 156 30.91 22.36 -26.87
N GLU A 157 30.16 23.43 -26.61
CA GLU A 157 28.95 23.79 -27.35
C GLU A 157 29.27 24.77 -28.49
N ASP A 158 28.70 24.55 -29.67
CA ASP A 158 28.77 25.52 -30.76
C ASP A 158 27.75 26.64 -30.52
N LEU A 159 28.22 27.83 -30.15
CA LEU A 159 27.38 29.00 -29.89
C LEU A 159 26.48 29.37 -31.08
N LYS A 160 26.84 29.02 -32.32
CA LYS A 160 25.99 29.27 -33.50
C LYS A 160 24.72 28.43 -33.50
N ALA A 161 24.70 27.31 -32.76
CA ALA A 161 23.52 26.47 -32.58
C ALA A 161 22.57 27.00 -31.48
N TYR A 162 22.87 28.16 -30.88
CA TYR A 162 22.14 28.70 -29.75
C TYR A 162 21.68 30.14 -29.98
N GLU A 163 20.47 30.44 -29.53
CA GLU A 163 19.87 31.77 -29.59
C GLU A 163 19.63 32.28 -28.15
N LEU A 164 20.21 33.42 -27.78
CA LEU A 164 20.01 34.00 -26.45
C LEU A 164 18.55 34.45 -26.29
N LYS A 165 17.88 33.97 -25.24
CA LYS A 165 16.45 34.26 -24.96
C LYS A 165 16.23 35.12 -23.74
N LEU A 166 17.05 34.96 -22.70
CA LEU A 166 16.87 35.66 -21.44
C LEU A 166 18.24 35.98 -20.83
N SER A 167 18.37 37.21 -20.34
CA SER A 167 19.48 37.66 -19.51
C SER A 167 18.88 38.26 -18.25
N THR A 168 19.31 37.80 -17.08
CA THR A 168 18.91 38.35 -15.79
C THR A 168 20.14 38.78 -15.01
N THR A 169 19.98 39.83 -14.21
CA THR A 169 21.03 40.39 -13.37
C THR A 169 20.47 40.61 -11.98
N GLN A 170 21.21 40.18 -10.96
CA GLN A 170 20.86 40.32 -9.56
C GLN A 170 22.05 40.92 -8.80
N GLY A 171 21.88 42.14 -8.28
CA GLY A 171 22.85 42.74 -7.37
C GLY A 171 22.84 42.03 -6.02
N ARG A 172 24.01 41.60 -5.55
CA ARG A 172 24.24 41.12 -4.18
C ARG A 172 25.03 42.16 -3.41
N LYS A 173 25.20 41.95 -2.10
CA LYS A 173 25.93 42.90 -1.23
C LYS A 173 27.37 43.12 -1.70
N ASN A 174 28.07 42.04 -2.08
CA ASN A 174 29.50 42.05 -2.36
C ASN A 174 29.87 41.53 -3.78
N ARG A 175 28.88 41.33 -4.66
CA ARG A 175 29.07 40.89 -6.07
C ARG A 175 27.81 41.12 -6.90
N THR A 176 27.91 40.92 -8.22
CA THR A 176 26.73 40.88 -9.11
C THR A 176 26.63 39.50 -9.75
N ASP A 177 25.44 38.90 -9.65
CA ASP A 177 25.15 37.59 -10.25
C ASP A 177 24.35 37.79 -11.54
N HIS A 178 24.68 37.04 -12.59
CA HIS A 178 23.99 37.06 -13.88
C HIS A 178 23.56 35.65 -14.27
N GLU A 179 22.40 35.52 -14.92
CA GLU A 179 21.99 34.26 -15.54
C GLU A 179 21.58 34.52 -17.00
N PHE A 180 22.15 33.71 -17.89
CA PHE A 180 21.88 33.76 -19.31
C PHE A 180 21.26 32.45 -19.75
N THR A 181 20.17 32.52 -20.50
CA THR A 181 19.47 31.35 -21.03
C THR A 181 19.42 31.41 -22.55
N TRP A 182 19.95 30.37 -23.19
CA TRP A 182 19.90 30.19 -24.64
C TRP A 182 18.96 29.06 -25.03
N LYS A 183 18.21 29.25 -26.12
CA LYS A 183 17.47 28.20 -26.83
C LYS A 183 18.40 27.49 -27.81
N ARG A 184 18.39 26.16 -27.84
CA ARG A 184 19.05 25.38 -28.90
C ARG A 184 18.21 25.39 -30.18
N ILE A 185 18.80 25.79 -31.30
CA ILE A 185 18.14 25.84 -32.61
C ILE A 185 17.82 24.41 -33.06
N GLY A 186 16.61 24.19 -33.59
CA GLY A 186 16.15 22.89 -34.07
C GLY A 186 15.82 21.86 -32.96
N SER A 187 15.72 22.31 -31.71
CA SER A 187 15.32 21.48 -30.56
C SER A 187 13.81 21.47 -30.28
N ASP A 188 13.02 22.05 -31.18
CA ASP A 188 11.59 22.24 -30.99
C ASP A 188 10.83 20.89 -30.96
N VAL A 189 9.97 20.75 -29.96
CA VAL A 189 8.94 19.70 -29.88
C VAL A 189 7.65 20.41 -29.55
N GLY A 190 6.72 20.45 -30.51
CA GLY A 190 5.59 21.38 -30.46
C GLY A 190 6.09 22.82 -30.24
N ASP A 191 5.51 23.54 -29.29
CA ASP A 191 5.94 24.88 -28.90
C ASP A 191 7.01 24.90 -27.78
N GLY A 192 7.54 23.72 -27.41
CA GLY A 192 8.56 23.53 -26.39
C GLY A 192 9.97 23.46 -27.00
N ASP A 193 11.00 23.82 -26.22
CA ASP A 193 12.38 23.90 -26.70
C ASP A 193 13.41 23.56 -25.62
N LEU A 194 14.57 23.04 -26.04
CA LEU A 194 15.71 22.82 -25.14
C LEU A 194 16.41 24.14 -24.85
N ARG A 195 16.65 24.41 -23.57
CA ARG A 195 17.36 25.58 -23.08
C ARG A 195 18.58 25.21 -22.27
N VAL A 196 19.64 26.00 -22.47
CA VAL A 196 20.87 25.97 -21.67
C VAL A 196 20.91 27.25 -20.86
N ALA A 197 21.02 27.12 -19.54
CA ALA A 197 21.18 28.24 -18.62
C ALA A 197 22.58 28.20 -18.01
N VAL A 198 23.26 29.34 -18.03
CA VAL A 198 24.56 29.54 -17.39
C VAL A 198 24.43 30.68 -16.39
N ALA A 199 24.77 30.39 -15.13
CA ALA A 199 24.86 31.42 -14.10
C ALA A 199 26.33 31.82 -13.89
N VAL A 200 26.58 33.12 -13.81
CA VAL A 200 27.88 33.73 -13.51
C VAL A 200 27.75 34.47 -12.19
N GLN A 201 28.51 34.07 -11.18
CA GLN A 201 28.54 34.72 -9.87
C GLN A 201 29.81 35.55 -9.76
N GLY A 202 29.67 36.87 -9.79
CA GLY A 202 30.81 37.77 -9.93
C GLY A 202 31.54 37.56 -11.26
N SER A 203 32.70 36.91 -11.22
CA SER A 203 33.54 36.62 -12.41
C SER A 203 33.64 35.13 -12.75
N GLU A 204 32.98 34.26 -11.99
CA GLU A 204 33.09 32.81 -12.14
C GLU A 204 31.78 32.19 -12.63
N VAL A 205 31.88 31.16 -13.45
CA VAL A 205 30.71 30.38 -13.87
C VAL A 205 30.29 29.48 -12.73
N ALA A 206 29.14 29.80 -12.13
CA ALA A 206 28.61 29.09 -10.99
C ALA A 206 27.73 27.90 -11.39
N SER A 207 27.06 27.93 -12.55
CA SER A 207 26.27 26.76 -12.96
C SER A 207 26.10 26.62 -14.47
N LEU A 208 25.90 25.37 -14.89
CA LEU A 208 25.45 24.97 -16.21
C LEU A 208 24.26 24.03 -16.06
N GLN A 209 23.11 24.41 -16.60
CA GLN A 209 21.89 23.63 -16.53
C GLN A 209 21.24 23.47 -17.89
N ARG A 210 20.83 22.25 -18.21
CA ARG A 210 20.07 21.91 -19.41
C ARG A 210 18.64 21.62 -18.99
N ARG A 211 17.68 22.39 -19.52
CA ARG A 211 16.26 22.29 -19.16
C ARG A 211 15.41 22.36 -20.42
N PHE A 212 14.41 21.49 -20.51
CA PHE A 212 13.44 21.57 -21.59
C PHE A 212 12.27 22.46 -21.15
N ARG A 213 12.00 23.55 -21.88
CA ARG A 213 10.84 24.43 -21.63
C ARG A 213 9.57 23.76 -22.14
N THR A 214 8.61 23.59 -21.24
CA THR A 214 7.24 23.21 -21.60
C THR A 214 6.44 24.41 -22.12
N PRO A 215 5.57 24.23 -23.13
CA PRO A 215 4.64 25.26 -23.55
C PRO A 215 3.70 25.68 -22.42
N GLU A 216 3.44 26.98 -22.30
CA GLU A 216 2.55 27.49 -21.25
C GLU A 216 1.12 26.93 -21.36
N GLU A 217 0.65 26.69 -22.59
CA GLU A 217 -0.66 26.08 -22.83
C GLU A 217 -0.73 24.65 -22.28
N PHE A 218 0.32 23.84 -22.50
CA PHE A 218 0.41 22.51 -21.92
C PHE A 218 0.39 22.59 -20.39
N ASP A 219 1.18 23.49 -19.80
CA ASP A 219 1.21 23.65 -18.35
C ASP A 219 -0.15 24.09 -17.78
N ARG A 220 -0.88 24.97 -18.48
CA ARG A 220 -2.26 25.34 -18.13
C ARG A 220 -3.22 24.15 -18.24
N ALA A 221 -3.15 23.37 -19.32
CA ALA A 221 -3.98 22.17 -19.50
C ALA A 221 -3.67 21.10 -18.44
N PHE A 222 -2.40 20.83 -18.17
CA PHE A 222 -1.95 19.89 -17.16
C PHE A 222 -2.37 20.34 -15.76
N ARG A 223 -2.27 21.63 -15.41
CA ARG A 223 -2.81 22.18 -14.15
C ARG A 223 -4.32 21.95 -14.01
N ARG A 224 -5.10 22.08 -15.11
CA ARG A 224 -6.54 21.78 -15.12
C ARG A 224 -6.82 20.29 -14.87
N GLU A 225 -6.11 19.38 -15.53
CA GLU A 225 -6.18 17.93 -15.31
C GLU A 225 -5.83 17.58 -13.84
N ARG A 226 -4.77 18.19 -13.29
CA ARG A 226 -4.39 18.05 -11.87
C ARG A 226 -5.40 18.64 -10.90
N ALA A 227 -6.16 19.66 -11.29
CA ALA A 227 -7.24 20.20 -10.47
C ALA A 227 -8.44 19.23 -10.42
N GLN A 228 -8.80 18.63 -11.56
CA GLN A 228 -9.82 17.56 -11.62
C GLN A 228 -9.42 16.33 -10.79
N ALA A 229 -8.13 15.93 -10.89
CA ALA A 229 -7.55 14.88 -10.06
C ALA A 229 -7.79 15.14 -8.55
N ARG A 230 -7.50 16.36 -8.11
CA ARG A 230 -7.65 16.81 -6.73
C ARG A 230 -9.10 16.83 -6.28
N LEU A 231 -10.04 17.20 -7.17
CA LEU A 231 -11.47 17.13 -6.90
C LEU A 231 -11.95 15.69 -6.65
N LEU A 232 -11.57 14.74 -7.52
CA LEU A 232 -11.91 13.32 -7.35
C LEU A 232 -11.31 12.72 -6.07
N TRP A 233 -10.03 13.03 -5.81
CA TRP A 233 -9.34 12.66 -4.59
C TRP A 233 -10.03 13.23 -3.35
N SER A 234 -10.36 14.53 -3.36
CA SER A 234 -11.01 15.20 -2.23
C SER A 234 -12.41 14.64 -1.97
N ALA A 235 -13.21 14.38 -3.01
CA ALA A 235 -14.53 13.75 -2.85
C ALA A 235 -14.42 12.37 -2.21
N SER A 236 -13.42 11.58 -2.60
CA SER A 236 -13.13 10.26 -2.02
C SER A 236 -12.69 10.37 -0.57
N TYR A 237 -11.82 11.33 -0.25
CA TYR A 237 -11.38 11.58 1.12
C TYR A 237 -12.55 12.01 2.02
N THR A 238 -13.42 12.90 1.53
CA THR A 238 -14.65 13.29 2.25
C THR A 238 -15.57 12.10 2.48
N ALA A 239 -15.76 11.23 1.48
CA ALA A 239 -16.55 10.01 1.63
C ALA A 239 -15.95 9.06 2.67
N LEU A 240 -14.62 8.88 2.69
CA LEU A 240 -13.92 8.12 3.72
C LEU A 240 -14.13 8.71 5.12
N MET A 241 -13.99 10.03 5.28
CA MET A 241 -14.27 10.69 6.57
C MET A 241 -15.71 10.45 7.02
N GLY A 242 -16.68 10.50 6.10
CA GLY A 242 -18.08 10.14 6.38
C GLY A 242 -18.24 8.71 6.91
N ILE A 243 -17.54 7.74 6.32
CA ILE A 243 -17.52 6.34 6.77
C ILE A 243 -16.91 6.23 8.18
N LEU A 244 -15.79 6.91 8.44
CA LEU A 244 -15.13 6.87 9.76
C LEU A 244 -15.98 7.53 10.85
N VAL A 245 -16.64 8.65 10.56
CA VAL A 245 -17.59 9.29 11.47
C VAL A 245 -18.78 8.37 11.76
N ALA A 246 -19.35 7.73 10.73
CA ALA A 246 -20.43 6.77 10.92
C ALA A 246 -20.00 5.57 11.77
N ALA A 247 -18.77 5.06 11.57
CA ALA A 247 -18.20 4.01 12.42
C ALA A 247 -18.08 4.47 13.88
N ALA A 248 -17.54 5.68 14.11
CA ALA A 248 -17.42 6.26 15.44
C ALA A 248 -18.78 6.41 16.13
N VAL A 249 -19.81 6.91 15.44
CA VAL A 249 -21.17 7.03 15.97
C VAL A 249 -21.72 5.66 16.39
N VAL A 250 -21.56 4.63 15.56
CA VAL A 250 -22.01 3.26 15.88
C VAL A 250 -21.27 2.71 17.10
N LEU A 251 -19.95 2.89 17.18
CA LEU A 251 -19.13 2.42 18.31
C LEU A 251 -19.48 3.15 19.61
N ILE A 252 -19.68 4.48 19.56
CA ILE A 252 -20.08 5.28 20.72
C ILE A 252 -21.46 4.84 21.23
N ARG A 253 -22.43 4.62 20.33
CA ARG A 253 -23.75 4.11 20.70
C ARG A 253 -23.64 2.72 21.35
N ALA A 254 -22.84 1.83 20.79
CA ALA A 254 -22.60 0.51 21.37
C ALA A 254 -21.92 0.58 22.75
N ALA A 255 -21.00 1.53 22.95
CA ALA A 255 -20.35 1.76 24.24
C ALA A 255 -21.36 2.23 25.30
N ARG A 256 -22.20 3.22 24.95
CA ARG A 256 -23.26 3.75 25.83
C ARG A 256 -24.30 2.69 26.21
N GLN A 257 -24.48 1.67 25.37
CA GLN A 257 -25.37 0.53 25.61
C GLN A 257 -24.69 -0.64 26.32
N GLY A 258 -23.41 -0.53 26.72
CA GLY A 258 -22.67 -1.63 27.34
C GLY A 258 -22.37 -2.80 26.39
N ARG A 259 -22.53 -2.64 25.08
CA ARG A 259 -22.35 -3.68 24.05
C ARG A 259 -20.96 -3.69 23.45
N LEU A 260 -20.16 -2.64 23.64
CA LEU A 260 -18.83 -2.53 23.07
C LEU A 260 -17.80 -3.36 23.85
N HIS A 261 -17.41 -4.49 23.28
CA HIS A 261 -16.42 -5.41 23.84
C HIS A 261 -15.21 -5.49 22.91
N LEU A 262 -14.31 -4.53 23.05
CA LEU A 262 -13.07 -4.52 22.28
C LEU A 262 -12.12 -5.63 22.74
N ARG A 263 -11.26 -6.06 21.83
CA ARG A 263 -10.17 -7.01 22.13
C ARG A 263 -8.85 -6.26 22.03
N PRO A 264 -8.34 -5.63 23.10
CA PRO A 264 -7.13 -4.79 23.04
C PRO A 264 -5.92 -5.48 22.40
N ARG A 265 -5.78 -6.81 22.57
CA ARG A 265 -4.71 -7.60 21.94
C ARG A 265 -4.74 -7.56 20.40
N VAL A 266 -5.88 -7.26 19.78
CA VAL A 266 -5.98 -7.07 18.32
C VAL A 266 -5.33 -5.75 17.88
N ALA A 267 -5.26 -4.74 18.74
CA ALA A 267 -4.57 -3.48 18.43
C ALA A 267 -3.07 -3.68 18.18
N LEU A 268 -2.48 -4.77 18.71
CA LEU A 268 -1.08 -5.12 18.50
C LEU A 268 -0.75 -5.43 17.03
N LEU A 269 -1.75 -5.60 16.16
CA LEU A 269 -1.55 -5.68 14.71
C LEU A 269 -0.99 -4.38 14.11
N GLY A 270 -1.00 -3.27 14.86
CA GLY A 270 -0.31 -2.03 14.50
C GLY A 270 1.20 -2.06 14.70
N LEU A 271 1.73 -2.94 15.56
CA LEU A 271 3.17 -2.98 15.88
C LEU A 271 4.07 -3.32 14.67
N PRO A 272 3.72 -4.27 13.78
CA PRO A 272 4.51 -4.51 12.57
C PRO A 272 4.63 -3.28 11.66
N VAL A 273 3.61 -2.40 11.62
CA VAL A 273 3.66 -1.16 10.85
C VAL A 273 4.68 -0.20 11.46
N LEU A 274 4.62 0.04 12.77
CA LEU A 274 5.64 0.84 13.47
C LEU A 274 7.05 0.27 13.28
N ALA A 275 7.22 -1.05 13.41
CA ALA A 275 8.51 -1.70 13.23
C ALA A 275 9.07 -1.54 11.81
N LEU A 276 8.22 -1.64 10.78
CA LEU A 276 8.64 -1.42 9.40
C LEU A 276 8.99 0.04 9.11
N TYR A 277 8.26 1.00 9.68
CA TYR A 277 8.63 2.42 9.57
C TYR A 277 9.96 2.70 10.25
N ALA A 278 10.18 2.22 11.47
CA ALA A 278 11.46 2.35 12.16
C ALA A 278 12.60 1.72 11.35
N LEU A 279 12.41 0.50 10.84
CA LEU A 279 13.39 -0.16 9.97
C LEU A 279 13.65 0.65 8.68
N SER A 280 12.60 1.20 8.08
CA SER A 280 12.69 2.02 6.86
C SER A 280 13.44 3.33 7.10
N ALA A 281 13.25 3.97 8.26
CA ALA A 281 13.94 5.20 8.65
C ALA A 281 15.46 5.00 8.66
N PHE A 282 15.93 3.98 9.39
CA PHE A 282 17.36 3.65 9.43
C PHE A 282 17.88 3.19 8.06
N ASN A 283 17.07 2.44 7.31
CA ASN A 283 17.45 1.97 5.99
C ASN A 283 17.63 3.10 4.96
N SER A 284 16.94 4.23 5.16
CA SER A 284 16.86 5.35 4.21
C SER A 284 17.83 6.48 4.53
N ILE A 285 18.65 6.38 5.57
CA ILE A 285 19.68 7.39 5.92
C ILE A 285 20.56 7.80 4.72
N PRO A 286 21.05 6.89 3.85
CA PRO A 286 21.83 7.28 2.67
C PRO A 286 21.07 8.19 1.70
N LEU A 287 19.74 8.03 1.64
CA LEU A 287 18.86 8.83 0.80
C LEU A 287 18.50 10.16 1.47
N MET A 288 18.19 10.16 2.77
CA MET A 288 17.89 11.37 3.55
C MET A 288 19.00 12.41 3.46
N LYS A 289 20.27 11.96 3.44
CA LYS A 289 21.43 12.82 3.28
C LYS A 289 21.40 13.68 2.00
N PHE A 290 20.69 13.23 0.96
CA PHE A 290 20.53 14.00 -0.26
C PHE A 290 19.70 15.27 -0.06
N ASP A 291 18.70 15.22 0.82
CA ASP A 291 17.77 16.31 1.09
C ASP A 291 18.17 17.15 2.33
N TYR A 292 19.35 16.90 2.91
CA TYR A 292 19.84 17.65 4.08
C TYR A 292 19.99 19.14 3.79
N GLU A 293 19.34 19.99 4.58
CA GLU A 293 19.52 21.45 4.54
C GLU A 293 20.73 21.88 5.37
N THR A 294 21.76 22.42 4.73
CA THR A 294 23.02 22.77 5.43
C THR A 294 22.90 23.95 6.38
N SER A 295 21.74 24.60 6.47
CA SER A 295 21.43 25.61 7.49
C SER A 295 21.11 25.02 8.86
N VAL A 296 20.88 23.71 8.96
CA VAL A 296 20.54 22.99 10.20
C VAL A 296 21.73 22.13 10.62
N ASP A 297 21.92 21.87 11.91
CA ASP A 297 22.90 20.87 12.36
C ASP A 297 22.57 19.48 11.77
N TYR A 298 23.60 18.73 11.37
CA TYR A 298 23.42 17.45 10.68
C TYR A 298 22.77 16.37 11.55
N TRP A 299 23.16 16.30 12.83
CA TRP A 299 22.58 15.31 13.75
C TRP A 299 21.15 15.69 14.13
N LEU A 300 20.87 16.98 14.29
CA LEU A 300 19.51 17.47 14.47
C LEU A 300 18.63 17.14 13.25
N PHE A 301 19.14 17.32 12.04
CA PHE A 301 18.45 16.92 10.81
C PHE A 301 18.15 15.42 10.81
N LEU A 302 19.16 14.56 11.01
CA LEU A 302 18.94 13.11 11.04
C LEU A 302 17.96 12.68 12.13
N PHE A 303 18.07 13.25 13.33
CA PHE A 303 17.12 12.99 14.41
C PHE A 303 15.70 13.37 14.00
N ARG A 304 15.50 14.55 13.39
CA ARG A 304 14.20 15.00 12.91
C ARG A 304 13.60 14.07 11.85
N GLU A 305 14.39 13.65 10.87
CA GLU A 305 13.90 12.73 9.82
C GLU A 305 13.54 11.36 10.39
N ILE A 306 14.39 10.79 11.25
CA ILE A 306 14.14 9.49 11.89
C ILE A 306 12.94 9.56 12.84
N ASP A 307 12.86 10.61 13.66
CA ASP A 307 11.72 10.85 14.55
C ASP A 307 10.42 11.06 13.78
N GLY A 308 10.47 11.77 12.65
CA GLY A 308 9.33 11.96 11.74
C GLY A 308 8.81 10.64 11.17
N ASP A 309 9.70 9.75 10.71
CA ASP A 309 9.33 8.42 10.22
C ASP A 309 8.79 7.51 11.34
N ILE A 310 9.41 7.52 12.52
CA ILE A 310 8.95 6.75 13.68
C ILE A 310 7.57 7.25 14.15
N THR A 311 7.37 8.56 14.23
CA THR A 311 6.11 9.19 14.62
C THR A 311 5.02 8.86 13.61
N THR A 312 5.32 8.93 12.30
CA THR A 312 4.41 8.50 11.23
C THR A 312 4.06 7.02 11.36
N GLY A 313 5.05 6.18 11.65
CA GLY A 313 4.86 4.75 11.90
C GLY A 313 4.00 4.45 13.13
N ALA A 314 4.17 5.22 14.21
CA ALA A 314 3.37 5.10 15.42
C ALA A 314 1.91 5.51 15.16
N PHE A 315 1.70 6.61 14.44
CA PHE A 315 0.39 7.09 14.03
C PHE A 315 -0.33 6.08 13.12
N ASN A 316 0.35 5.58 12.08
CA ASN A 316 -0.20 4.57 11.18
C ASN A 316 -0.42 3.21 11.87
N GLY A 317 0.47 2.82 12.78
CA GLY A 317 0.29 1.65 13.64
C GLY A 317 -0.93 1.80 14.55
N LEU A 318 -1.17 2.97 15.11
CA LEU A 318 -2.37 3.27 15.89
C LEU A 318 -3.63 3.18 15.01
N ILE A 319 -3.64 3.77 13.81
CA ILE A 319 -4.75 3.66 12.86
C ILE A 319 -5.08 2.19 12.58
N VAL A 320 -4.06 1.38 12.28
CA VAL A 320 -4.21 -0.06 12.03
C VAL A 320 -4.77 -0.79 13.24
N GLY A 321 -4.26 -0.50 14.45
CA GLY A 321 -4.74 -1.10 15.68
C GLY A 321 -6.20 -0.74 16.00
N LEU A 322 -6.58 0.52 15.79
CA LEU A 322 -7.94 1.02 15.99
C LEU A 322 -8.90 0.44 14.95
N ALA A 323 -8.55 0.49 13.67
CA ALA A 323 -9.35 -0.08 12.58
C ALA A 323 -9.53 -1.60 12.75
N ALA A 324 -8.49 -2.31 13.19
CA ALA A 324 -8.59 -3.73 13.50
C ALA A 324 -9.54 -4.00 14.66
N CYS A 325 -9.43 -3.27 15.78
CA CYS A 325 -10.30 -3.42 16.93
C CYS A 325 -11.78 -3.11 16.59
N ALA A 326 -12.01 -1.93 15.99
CA ALA A 326 -13.33 -1.47 15.57
C ALA A 326 -13.93 -2.40 14.53
N GLY A 327 -13.16 -2.76 13.50
CA GLY A 327 -13.60 -3.59 12.40
C GLY A 327 -13.87 -5.05 12.81
N VAL A 328 -13.10 -5.62 13.74
CA VAL A 328 -13.41 -6.95 14.30
C VAL A 328 -14.70 -6.93 15.10
N TRP A 329 -14.93 -5.88 15.89
CA TRP A 329 -16.18 -5.74 16.64
C TRP A 329 -17.37 -5.56 15.69
N LEU A 330 -17.29 -4.60 14.76
CA LEU A 330 -18.31 -4.35 13.74
C LEU A 330 -18.59 -5.59 12.91
N GLY A 331 -17.57 -6.32 12.48
CA GLY A 331 -17.74 -7.53 11.66
C GLY A 331 -18.40 -8.67 12.43
N LYS A 332 -18.21 -8.78 13.75
CA LYS A 332 -18.91 -9.79 14.57
C LYS A 332 -20.34 -9.42 14.87
N ASP A 333 -20.58 -8.14 15.01
CA ASP A 333 -21.91 -7.59 15.23
C ASP A 333 -22.73 -7.60 13.91
N ALA A 334 -22.09 -7.44 12.75
CA ALA A 334 -22.66 -7.63 11.41
C ALA A 334 -22.85 -9.12 11.03
N TRP A 335 -21.90 -9.99 11.42
CA TRP A 335 -21.90 -11.43 11.09
C TRP A 335 -21.51 -12.29 12.29
N HIS A 336 -22.50 -12.67 13.10
CA HIS A 336 -22.27 -13.43 14.34
C HIS A 336 -21.50 -14.77 14.17
N LYS A 337 -21.68 -15.43 13.02
CA LYS A 337 -21.08 -16.77 12.76
C LYS A 337 -19.64 -16.74 12.26
N ARG A 338 -19.10 -15.58 11.89
CA ARG A 338 -17.80 -15.49 11.22
C ARG A 338 -16.77 -14.77 12.09
N ASP A 339 -15.51 -15.18 12.00
CA ASP A 339 -14.41 -14.32 12.45
C ASP A 339 -13.93 -13.52 11.24
N PRO A 340 -14.09 -12.18 11.24
CA PRO A 340 -13.74 -11.36 10.08
C PRO A 340 -12.22 -11.20 9.92
N LEU A 341 -11.45 -11.43 10.98
CA LEU A 341 -9.99 -11.29 10.97
C LEU A 341 -9.31 -12.46 10.24
N LEU A 342 -9.68 -13.68 10.59
CA LEU A 342 -9.05 -14.90 10.10
C LEU A 342 -10.04 -16.06 10.12
N ALA A 343 -10.19 -16.79 9.02
CA ALA A 343 -11.11 -17.91 8.93
C ALA A 343 -10.83 -18.96 10.01
N ARG A 344 -11.89 -19.46 10.64
CA ARG A 344 -11.77 -20.44 11.72
C ARG A 344 -11.29 -21.79 11.20
N SER A 345 -10.30 -22.37 11.86
CA SER A 345 -9.87 -23.76 11.68
C SER A 345 -9.40 -24.32 13.02
N LYS A 346 -8.99 -25.60 13.04
CA LYS A 346 -8.40 -26.25 14.22
C LYS A 346 -7.04 -25.65 14.64
N SER A 347 -6.44 -24.77 13.84
CA SER A 347 -5.15 -24.15 14.15
C SER A 347 -4.97 -22.79 13.47
N THR A 348 -4.54 -21.78 14.22
CA THR A 348 -4.19 -20.45 13.66
C THR A 348 -3.17 -20.56 12.53
N ARG A 349 -2.18 -21.46 12.64
CA ARG A 349 -1.17 -21.69 11.59
C ARG A 349 -1.78 -22.20 10.28
N LEU A 350 -2.76 -23.10 10.38
CA LEU A 350 -3.47 -23.62 9.21
C LEU A 350 -4.31 -22.52 8.55
N SER A 351 -5.02 -21.73 9.36
CA SER A 351 -5.80 -20.61 8.85
C SER A 351 -4.93 -19.55 8.17
N LEU A 352 -3.78 -19.20 8.78
CA LEU A 352 -2.82 -18.25 8.21
C LEU A 352 -2.22 -18.79 6.90
N GLY A 353 -1.87 -20.07 6.82
CA GLY A 353 -1.36 -20.62 5.57
C GLY A 353 -2.42 -20.73 4.46
N ALA A 354 -3.69 -20.98 4.82
CA ALA A 354 -4.79 -20.92 3.87
C ALA A 354 -5.06 -19.49 3.37
N ALA A 355 -5.04 -18.50 4.27
CA ALA A 355 -5.10 -17.08 3.90
C ALA A 355 -3.89 -16.68 3.06
N GLY A 356 -2.70 -17.19 3.39
CA GLY A 356 -1.46 -17.04 2.63
C GLY A 356 -1.60 -17.53 1.20
N ALA A 357 -2.07 -18.76 1.01
CA ALA A 357 -2.24 -19.36 -0.30
C ALA A 357 -3.30 -18.64 -1.15
N ARG A 358 -4.48 -18.35 -0.58
CA ARG A 358 -5.54 -17.62 -1.30
C ARG A 358 -5.12 -16.19 -1.61
N GLY A 359 -4.46 -15.53 -0.66
CA GLY A 359 -3.95 -14.17 -0.82
C GLY A 359 -2.91 -14.10 -1.93
N ALA A 360 -1.92 -15.00 -1.91
CA ALA A 360 -0.92 -15.11 -2.97
C ALA A 360 -1.58 -15.30 -4.35
N CYS A 361 -2.58 -16.19 -4.43
CA CYS A 361 -3.32 -16.43 -5.67
C CYS A 361 -4.05 -15.17 -6.17
N LEU A 362 -4.75 -14.47 -5.28
CA LEU A 362 -5.45 -13.24 -5.63
C LEU A 362 -4.47 -12.12 -6.03
N GLY A 363 -3.37 -11.96 -5.30
CA GLY A 363 -2.33 -10.99 -5.65
C GLY A 363 -1.74 -11.23 -7.03
N MET A 364 -1.43 -12.49 -7.37
CA MET A 364 -0.96 -12.89 -8.70
C MET A 364 -2.02 -12.66 -9.79
N ALA A 365 -3.30 -12.88 -9.50
CA ALA A 365 -4.39 -12.53 -10.41
C ALA A 365 -4.46 -11.01 -10.65
N CYS A 366 -4.29 -10.20 -9.59
CA CYS A 366 -4.25 -8.73 -9.69
C CYS A 366 -3.05 -8.23 -10.52
N LEU A 367 -1.89 -8.90 -10.45
CA LEU A 367 -0.74 -8.59 -11.30
C LEU A 367 -1.06 -8.78 -12.80
N GLY A 368 -1.77 -9.84 -13.16
CA GLY A 368 -2.23 -10.01 -14.55
C GLY A 368 -3.29 -9.00 -14.95
N TYR A 369 -4.20 -8.68 -14.03
CA TYR A 369 -5.24 -7.66 -14.25
C TYR A 369 -4.64 -6.30 -14.58
N VAL A 370 -3.67 -5.81 -13.80
CA VAL A 370 -3.10 -4.47 -14.04
C VAL A 370 -2.44 -4.38 -15.41
N VAL A 371 -1.72 -5.43 -15.81
CA VAL A 371 -1.10 -5.54 -17.13
C VAL A 371 -2.15 -5.55 -18.24
N ALA A 372 -3.20 -6.37 -18.11
CA ALA A 372 -4.29 -6.40 -19.07
C ALA A 372 -5.00 -5.04 -19.15
N PHE A 373 -5.24 -4.39 -18.01
CA PHE A 373 -5.89 -3.09 -17.93
C PHE A 373 -5.11 -2.03 -18.72
N TYR A 374 -3.80 -1.88 -18.47
CA TYR A 374 -3.00 -0.89 -19.19
C TYR A 374 -2.89 -1.19 -20.69
N LEU A 375 -2.74 -2.45 -21.09
CA LEU A 375 -2.68 -2.81 -22.52
C LEU A 375 -3.99 -2.54 -23.24
N ILE A 376 -5.13 -2.87 -22.63
CA ILE A 376 -6.46 -2.65 -23.19
C ILE A 376 -6.75 -1.15 -23.27
N THR A 377 -6.53 -0.42 -22.18
CA THR A 377 -6.85 1.02 -22.12
C THR A 377 -5.92 1.85 -23.01
N ALA A 378 -4.63 1.49 -23.10
CA ALA A 378 -3.73 2.12 -24.07
C ALA A 378 -4.18 1.86 -25.51
N ARG A 379 -4.61 0.64 -25.84
CA ARG A 379 -5.03 0.27 -27.21
C ARG A 379 -6.38 0.87 -27.62
N TYR A 380 -7.36 0.85 -26.73
CA TYR A 380 -8.76 1.16 -27.09
C TYR A 380 -9.24 2.52 -26.59
N LEU A 381 -8.62 3.09 -25.55
CA LEU A 381 -9.02 4.36 -24.95
C LEU A 381 -7.96 5.45 -25.09
N ALA A 382 -6.86 5.18 -25.83
CA ALA A 382 -5.69 6.03 -25.90
C ALA A 382 -5.19 6.46 -24.51
N ALA A 383 -5.34 5.58 -23.52
CA ALA A 383 -4.94 5.88 -22.16
C ALA A 383 -3.43 5.98 -22.08
N TRP A 384 -2.96 6.95 -21.30
CA TRP A 384 -1.55 7.18 -21.07
C TRP A 384 -1.22 7.05 -19.58
N SER A 385 -0.15 6.33 -19.29
CA SER A 385 0.50 6.24 -17.97
C SER A 385 1.99 6.54 -18.15
N PRO A 386 2.63 7.22 -17.18
CA PRO A 386 4.05 7.53 -17.28
C PRO A 386 4.92 6.27 -17.40
N ILE A 387 5.92 6.32 -18.28
CA ILE A 387 7.04 5.37 -18.33
C ILE A 387 7.66 5.21 -16.93
N GLU A 388 8.05 4.03 -16.47
CA GLU A 388 8.79 3.90 -15.20
C GLU A 388 10.31 3.82 -15.45
N SER A 389 11.13 4.20 -14.46
CA SER A 389 12.57 3.91 -14.54
C SER A 389 12.86 2.47 -14.16
N LYS A 390 13.84 1.86 -14.83
CA LYS A 390 14.42 0.58 -14.39
C LYS A 390 15.13 0.68 -13.04
N TYR A 391 15.56 1.89 -12.67
CA TYR A 391 16.27 2.17 -11.42
C TYR A 391 15.31 2.78 -10.39
N SER A 392 15.34 2.24 -9.17
CA SER A 392 14.63 2.77 -8.00
C SER A 392 15.64 3.10 -6.90
N ASN A 393 15.35 4.11 -6.08
CA ASN A 393 16.18 4.46 -4.93
C ASN A 393 16.26 3.34 -3.89
N CYS A 394 15.46 2.28 -3.99
CA CYS A 394 15.63 1.07 -3.18
C CYS A 394 17.05 0.48 -3.27
N LEU A 395 17.70 0.61 -4.44
CA LEU A 395 19.09 0.19 -4.68
C LEU A 395 20.12 1.04 -3.92
N GLY A 396 19.74 2.25 -3.49
CA GLY A 396 20.57 3.18 -2.72
C GLY A 396 20.44 3.03 -1.20
N THR A 397 19.67 2.06 -0.71
CA THR A 397 19.47 1.81 0.72
C THR A 397 20.43 0.75 1.26
N TYR A 398 20.61 0.67 2.59
CA TYR A 398 21.48 -0.35 3.22
C TYR A 398 20.98 -1.79 3.00
N LEU A 399 19.66 -1.97 3.05
CA LEU A 399 18.94 -3.22 2.93
C LEU A 399 17.88 -3.07 1.82
N PRO A 400 18.23 -3.36 0.55
CA PRO A 400 17.33 -3.16 -0.60
C PRO A 400 16.02 -3.96 -0.55
N PHE A 401 15.90 -4.99 0.30
CA PHE A 401 14.66 -5.74 0.48
C PHE A 401 13.63 -5.04 1.39
N VAL A 402 14.03 -4.01 2.15
CA VAL A 402 13.12 -3.31 3.08
C VAL A 402 12.06 -2.49 2.33
N PRO A 403 12.36 -1.73 1.26
CA PRO A 403 11.32 -0.97 0.54
C PRO A 403 10.18 -1.85 0.00
N PRO A 404 10.42 -2.98 -0.70
CA PRO A 404 9.35 -3.89 -1.10
C PRO A 404 8.52 -4.45 0.08
N LEU A 405 9.13 -4.67 1.24
CA LEU A 405 8.41 -5.11 2.44
C LEU A 405 7.53 -4.00 3.01
N THR A 406 8.07 -2.78 3.14
CA THR A 406 7.36 -1.65 3.74
C THR A 406 6.24 -1.15 2.83
N ILE A 407 6.53 -0.88 1.56
CA ILE A 407 5.55 -0.45 0.54
C ILE A 407 4.54 -1.57 0.25
N GLY A 408 4.96 -2.83 0.38
CA GLY A 408 4.06 -3.97 0.33
C GLY A 408 3.07 -4.00 1.49
N PHE A 409 3.57 -3.99 2.73
CA PHE A 409 2.77 -4.37 3.90
C PHE A 409 2.01 -3.21 4.53
N VAL A 410 2.62 -2.02 4.61
CA VAL A 410 2.01 -0.89 5.32
C VAL A 410 0.69 -0.45 4.67
N PRO A 411 0.62 -0.18 3.35
CA PRO A 411 -0.64 0.13 2.68
C PRO A 411 -1.61 -1.06 2.76
N ALA A 412 -1.13 -2.29 2.59
CA ALA A 412 -1.97 -3.48 2.69
C ALA A 412 -2.66 -3.60 4.06
N ALA A 413 -1.93 -3.35 5.15
CA ALA A 413 -2.49 -3.38 6.49
C ALA A 413 -3.51 -2.24 6.70
N ILE A 414 -3.13 -1.00 6.38
CA ILE A 414 -3.98 0.18 6.59
C ILE A 414 -5.27 0.05 5.77
N GLU A 415 -5.14 -0.18 4.47
CA GLU A 415 -6.24 -0.07 3.52
C GLU A 415 -7.19 -1.26 3.62
N GLU A 416 -6.69 -2.48 3.84
CA GLU A 416 -7.57 -3.64 3.99
C GLU A 416 -8.33 -3.59 5.34
N LEU A 417 -7.72 -3.06 6.40
CA LEU A 417 -8.42 -2.91 7.68
C LEU A 417 -9.45 -1.77 7.66
N ILE A 418 -9.15 -0.66 7.00
CA ILE A 418 -10.10 0.46 6.86
C ILE A 418 -11.20 0.11 5.86
N PHE A 419 -10.86 -0.24 4.63
CA PHE A 419 -11.84 -0.37 3.55
C PHE A 419 -12.55 -1.73 3.54
N ARG A 420 -11.87 -2.83 3.88
CA ARG A 420 -12.50 -4.16 3.85
C ARG A 420 -13.06 -4.53 5.21
N LEU A 421 -12.23 -4.54 6.25
CA LEU A 421 -12.69 -4.96 7.57
C LEU A 421 -13.67 -3.94 8.19
N LEU A 422 -13.32 -2.67 8.29
CA LEU A 422 -14.16 -1.67 8.97
C LEU A 422 -15.33 -1.22 8.09
N SER A 423 -15.04 -0.75 6.87
CA SER A 423 -16.06 -0.11 6.02
C SER A 423 -17.11 -1.08 5.50
N ILE A 424 -16.73 -2.27 5.01
CA ILE A 424 -17.71 -3.29 4.56
C ILE A 424 -18.56 -3.76 5.74
N SER A 425 -17.96 -4.00 6.91
CA SER A 425 -18.71 -4.42 8.11
C SER A 425 -19.73 -3.36 8.52
N LEU A 426 -19.33 -2.09 8.54
CA LEU A 426 -20.22 -0.97 8.87
C LEU A 426 -21.36 -0.86 7.85
N LEU A 427 -21.04 -0.79 6.56
CA LEU A 427 -22.05 -0.62 5.52
C LEU A 427 -23.00 -1.81 5.47
N TYR A 428 -22.52 -3.03 5.70
CA TYR A 428 -23.38 -4.19 5.76
C TYR A 428 -24.30 -4.14 6.98
N ARG A 429 -23.77 -3.74 8.15
CA ARG A 429 -24.59 -3.51 9.35
C ARG A 429 -25.69 -2.48 9.10
N LEU A 430 -25.41 -1.42 8.34
CA LEU A 430 -26.36 -0.35 8.07
C LEU A 430 -27.37 -0.68 6.95
N THR A 431 -26.97 -1.44 5.93
CA THR A 431 -27.75 -1.62 4.70
C THR A 431 -28.25 -3.04 4.46
N GLY A 432 -27.61 -4.06 5.05
CA GLY A 432 -27.85 -5.47 4.73
C GLY A 432 -27.41 -5.93 3.33
N HIS A 433 -26.93 -5.03 2.45
CA HIS A 433 -26.64 -5.32 1.05
C HIS A 433 -25.17 -5.64 0.78
N ARG A 434 -24.85 -6.93 0.62
CA ARG A 434 -23.47 -7.44 0.44
C ARG A 434 -22.70 -6.77 -0.70
N ILE A 435 -23.33 -6.60 -1.86
CA ILE A 435 -22.68 -6.03 -3.06
C ILE A 435 -22.38 -4.55 -2.86
N LEU A 436 -23.35 -3.80 -2.35
CA LEU A 436 -23.18 -2.37 -2.08
C LEU A 436 -22.10 -2.12 -1.03
N SER A 437 -22.09 -2.94 0.03
CA SER A 437 -21.08 -2.87 1.08
C SER A 437 -19.66 -3.14 0.59
N ALA A 438 -19.48 -3.92 -0.50
CA ALA A 438 -18.17 -4.14 -1.11
C ALA A 438 -17.82 -3.07 -2.15
N LEU A 439 -18.80 -2.61 -2.96
CA LEU A 439 -18.56 -1.69 -4.07
C LEU A 439 -18.28 -0.25 -3.61
N LEU A 440 -19.02 0.26 -2.61
CA LEU A 440 -18.84 1.64 -2.17
C LEU A 440 -17.44 1.89 -1.57
N PRO A 441 -16.93 1.08 -0.60
CA PRO A 441 -15.58 1.27 -0.11
C PRO A 441 -14.52 1.07 -1.20
N ALA A 442 -14.76 0.18 -2.17
CA ALA A 442 -13.87 -0.03 -3.30
C ALA A 442 -13.79 1.20 -4.20
N ALA A 443 -14.91 1.86 -4.48
CA ALA A 443 -14.94 3.10 -5.27
C ALA A 443 -14.27 4.26 -4.51
N VAL A 444 -14.58 4.43 -3.23
CA VAL A 444 -13.93 5.45 -2.37
C VAL A 444 -12.42 5.22 -2.34
N TRP A 445 -11.99 3.97 -2.19
CA TRP A 445 -10.58 3.61 -2.23
C TRP A 445 -9.95 3.89 -3.60
N GLY A 446 -10.58 3.46 -4.69
CA GLY A 446 -10.05 3.62 -6.03
C GLY A 446 -9.88 5.08 -6.43
N PHE A 447 -10.92 5.90 -6.27
CA PHE A 447 -10.85 7.33 -6.59
C PHE A 447 -9.99 8.13 -5.58
N GLY A 448 -9.73 7.58 -4.39
CA GLY A 448 -8.72 8.07 -3.45
C GLY A 448 -7.28 8.05 -4.02
N HIS A 449 -7.07 7.46 -5.19
CA HIS A 449 -5.78 7.40 -5.89
C HIS A 449 -5.74 8.22 -7.18
N SER A 450 -6.74 9.08 -7.41
CA SER A 450 -6.82 9.92 -8.63
C SER A 450 -5.63 10.90 -8.78
N LEU A 451 -4.78 11.05 -7.75
CA LEU A 451 -3.57 11.87 -7.81
C LEU A 451 -2.39 11.19 -8.52
N TYR A 452 -2.43 9.88 -8.77
CA TYR A 452 -1.44 9.26 -9.66
C TYR A 452 -1.65 9.73 -11.10
N LEU A 453 -0.55 9.92 -11.82
CA LEU A 453 -0.62 10.41 -13.20
C LEU A 453 -1.17 9.31 -14.10
N THR A 454 -2.36 9.53 -14.63
CA THR A 454 -2.94 8.79 -15.75
C THR A 454 -3.73 9.78 -16.60
N SER A 455 -3.87 9.50 -17.89
CA SER A 455 -4.80 10.22 -18.76
C SER A 455 -5.72 9.22 -19.46
N PRO A 456 -7.05 9.38 -19.39
CA PRO A 456 -7.77 10.39 -18.60
C PRO A 456 -7.66 10.15 -17.09
N ILE A 457 -7.78 11.22 -16.28
CA ILE A 457 -7.46 11.17 -14.85
C ILE A 457 -8.35 10.25 -14.00
N TYR A 458 -9.58 10.01 -14.43
CA TYR A 458 -10.51 9.10 -13.74
C TYR A 458 -10.14 7.63 -13.93
N LEU A 459 -9.22 7.31 -14.85
CA LEU A 459 -8.88 5.94 -15.20
C LEU A 459 -8.30 5.20 -14.01
N ARG A 460 -7.41 5.84 -13.23
CA ARG A 460 -6.86 5.26 -12.00
C ARG A 460 -7.94 4.89 -10.97
N GLY A 461 -8.99 5.72 -10.88
CA GLY A 461 -10.13 5.47 -10.01
C GLY A 461 -10.88 4.19 -10.41
N LEU A 462 -11.16 4.04 -11.70
CA LEU A 462 -11.83 2.86 -12.26
C LEU A 462 -10.96 1.60 -12.16
N GLU A 463 -9.68 1.73 -12.49
CA GLU A 463 -8.67 0.67 -12.42
C GLU A 463 -8.66 0.01 -11.04
N LEU A 464 -8.69 0.81 -9.97
CA LEU A 464 -8.58 0.33 -8.60
C LEU A 464 -9.93 -0.05 -7.97
N THR A 465 -11.04 0.50 -8.47
CA THR A 465 -12.38 0.14 -7.99
C THR A 465 -12.68 -1.35 -8.21
N LEU A 466 -12.32 -1.90 -9.38
CA LEU A 466 -12.56 -3.31 -9.70
C LEU A 466 -11.80 -4.29 -8.77
N PRO A 467 -10.47 -4.23 -8.61
CA PRO A 467 -9.75 -5.10 -7.68
C PRO A 467 -10.16 -4.82 -6.24
N GLY A 468 -10.46 -3.56 -5.87
CA GLY A 468 -11.02 -3.23 -4.55
C GLY A 468 -12.34 -3.95 -4.28
N PHE A 469 -13.22 -4.03 -5.28
CA PHE A 469 -14.49 -4.73 -5.19
C PHE A 469 -14.28 -6.25 -5.07
N VAL A 470 -13.37 -6.82 -5.87
CA VAL A 470 -12.99 -8.24 -5.77
C VAL A 470 -12.39 -8.56 -4.40
N HIS A 471 -11.51 -7.71 -3.86
CA HIS A 471 -11.00 -7.82 -2.49
C HIS A 471 -12.15 -7.79 -1.49
N GLY A 472 -13.15 -6.91 -1.67
CA GLY A 472 -14.35 -6.88 -0.85
C GLY A 472 -15.16 -8.19 -0.89
N LEU A 473 -15.32 -8.81 -2.07
CA LEU A 473 -15.99 -10.10 -2.22
C LEU A 473 -15.19 -11.25 -1.57
N VAL A 474 -13.86 -11.25 -1.73
CA VAL A 474 -12.95 -12.22 -1.11
C VAL A 474 -12.98 -12.06 0.41
N PHE A 475 -12.96 -10.82 0.91
CA PHE A 475 -13.18 -10.51 2.31
C PHE A 475 -14.52 -11.06 2.76
N LEU A 476 -15.63 -10.83 2.05
CA LEU A 476 -16.95 -11.36 2.43
C LEU A 476 -17.03 -12.89 2.40
N ARG A 477 -16.14 -13.55 1.65
CA ARG A 477 -16.11 -15.01 1.48
C ARG A 477 -15.15 -15.73 2.43
N TYR A 478 -14.06 -15.10 2.85
CA TYR A 478 -12.97 -15.73 3.61
C TYR A 478 -12.63 -14.97 4.89
N ASP A 479 -11.75 -13.95 4.82
CA ASP A 479 -11.24 -13.13 5.93
C ASP A 479 -10.40 -11.96 5.39
N VAL A 480 -10.11 -10.98 6.27
CA VAL A 480 -9.26 -9.83 5.90
C VAL A 480 -7.78 -10.23 5.79
N ALA A 481 -7.32 -11.27 6.51
CA ALA A 481 -5.94 -11.75 6.37
C ALA A 481 -5.63 -12.17 4.92
N THR A 482 -6.59 -12.80 4.23
CA THR A 482 -6.48 -13.16 2.82
C THR A 482 -6.29 -11.92 1.94
N THR A 483 -7.04 -10.84 2.20
CA THR A 483 -6.95 -9.63 1.37
C THR A 483 -5.71 -8.79 1.70
N VAL A 484 -5.26 -8.77 2.95
CA VAL A 484 -3.95 -8.21 3.35
C VAL A 484 -2.82 -8.93 2.63
N VAL A 485 -2.80 -10.26 2.61
CA VAL A 485 -1.75 -11.01 1.88
C VAL A 485 -1.85 -10.76 0.37
N ALA A 486 -3.05 -10.68 -0.20
CA ALA A 486 -3.21 -10.40 -1.63
C ALA A 486 -2.65 -9.04 -2.02
N HIS A 487 -3.02 -8.00 -1.26
CA HIS A 487 -2.54 -6.65 -1.48
C HIS A 487 -1.02 -6.56 -1.26
N PHE A 488 -0.51 -7.16 -0.17
CA PHE A 488 0.94 -7.27 0.06
C PHE A 488 1.66 -7.93 -1.12
N THR A 489 1.15 -9.05 -1.60
CA THR A 489 1.77 -9.80 -2.72
C THR A 489 1.82 -8.93 -3.97
N TYR A 490 0.74 -8.24 -4.30
CA TYR A 490 0.68 -7.35 -5.47
C TYR A 490 1.70 -6.20 -5.36
N ASN A 491 1.66 -5.42 -4.27
CA ASN A 491 2.56 -4.27 -4.09
C ASN A 491 4.02 -4.69 -3.98
N ALA A 492 4.32 -5.72 -3.18
CA ALA A 492 5.68 -6.14 -2.94
C ALA A 492 6.35 -6.72 -4.19
N VAL A 493 5.60 -7.42 -5.06
CA VAL A 493 6.14 -7.91 -6.34
C VAL A 493 6.46 -6.75 -7.28
N ILE A 494 5.54 -5.78 -7.44
CA ILE A 494 5.78 -4.61 -8.29
C ILE A 494 7.01 -3.83 -7.80
N GLU A 495 7.07 -3.53 -6.50
CA GLU A 495 8.18 -2.77 -5.91
C GLU A 495 9.51 -3.55 -5.98
N ALA A 496 9.47 -4.88 -5.95
CA ALA A 496 10.66 -5.73 -6.09
C ALA A 496 11.14 -5.86 -7.54
N MET A 497 10.40 -5.41 -8.56
CA MET A 497 10.78 -5.60 -9.97
C MET A 497 12.18 -5.06 -10.33
N PRO A 498 12.59 -3.85 -9.89
CA PRO A 498 13.96 -3.36 -10.12
C PRO A 498 15.05 -4.28 -9.55
N LEU A 499 14.76 -4.93 -8.41
CA LEU A 499 15.68 -5.85 -7.74
C LEU A 499 15.72 -7.21 -8.44
N LEU A 500 14.55 -7.75 -8.78
CA LEU A 500 14.40 -9.05 -9.45
C LEU A 500 14.96 -9.06 -10.87
N ARG A 501 14.98 -7.91 -11.54
CA ARG A 501 15.52 -7.72 -12.89
C ARG A 501 16.96 -7.20 -12.93
N SER A 502 17.62 -7.10 -11.78
CA SER A 502 19.01 -6.68 -11.71
C SER A 502 19.96 -7.80 -12.17
N ASP A 503 21.05 -7.43 -12.85
CA ASP A 503 22.13 -8.36 -13.19
C ASP A 503 23.01 -8.74 -11.98
N VAL A 504 22.79 -8.13 -10.81
CA VAL A 504 23.57 -8.38 -9.59
C VAL A 504 22.83 -9.40 -8.70
N PRO A 505 23.42 -10.57 -8.40
CA PRO A 505 22.75 -11.63 -7.61
C PRO A 505 22.26 -11.19 -6.23
N PHE A 506 22.97 -10.29 -5.56
CA PHE A 506 22.56 -9.72 -4.27
C PHE A 506 21.21 -9.01 -4.35
N PHE A 507 20.98 -8.19 -5.38
CA PHE A 507 19.70 -7.50 -5.56
C PHE A 507 18.58 -8.49 -5.90
N VAL A 508 18.84 -9.49 -6.74
CA VAL A 508 17.86 -10.55 -7.02
C VAL A 508 17.46 -11.26 -5.73
N PHE A 509 18.43 -11.63 -4.88
CA PHE A 509 18.14 -12.20 -3.56
C PHE A 509 17.27 -11.28 -2.70
N CYS A 510 17.60 -9.98 -2.62
CA CYS A 510 16.77 -9.00 -1.91
C CYS A 510 15.33 -8.92 -2.46
N GLY A 511 15.15 -8.96 -3.78
CA GLY A 511 13.84 -8.97 -4.43
C GLY A 511 13.01 -10.22 -4.10
N LEU A 512 13.66 -11.36 -3.86
CA LEU A 512 12.99 -12.63 -3.54
C LEU A 512 12.53 -12.73 -2.06
N VAL A 513 12.97 -11.83 -1.18
CA VAL A 513 12.61 -11.87 0.26
C VAL A 513 11.10 -11.74 0.48
N SER A 514 10.43 -10.81 -0.19
CA SER A 514 8.98 -10.60 -0.01
C SER A 514 8.14 -11.80 -0.50
N PRO A 515 8.37 -12.34 -1.72
CA PRO A 515 7.74 -13.61 -2.14
C PRO A 515 8.04 -14.78 -1.20
N ALA A 516 9.29 -14.89 -0.70
CA ALA A 516 9.68 -15.96 0.22
C ALA A 516 8.92 -15.90 1.55
N LEU A 517 8.60 -14.70 2.06
CA LEU A 517 7.78 -14.53 3.26
C LEU A 517 6.35 -15.05 3.05
N VAL A 518 5.74 -14.80 1.89
CA VAL A 518 4.41 -15.36 1.55
C VAL A 518 4.48 -16.87 1.42
N ALA A 519 5.51 -17.39 0.73
CA ALA A 519 5.72 -18.82 0.59
C ALA A 519 5.91 -19.51 1.96
N LEU A 520 6.62 -18.87 2.89
CA LEU A 520 6.80 -19.38 4.26
C LEU A 520 5.45 -19.53 4.98
N LEU A 521 4.54 -18.57 4.87
CA LEU A 521 3.19 -18.69 5.45
C LEU A 521 2.44 -19.91 4.89
N MET A 522 2.53 -20.12 3.57
CA MET A 522 1.92 -21.26 2.90
C MET A 522 2.52 -22.59 3.37
N LEU A 523 3.86 -22.68 3.45
CA LEU A 523 4.59 -23.87 3.90
C LEU A 523 4.26 -24.23 5.35
N LEU A 524 4.19 -23.25 6.25
CA LEU A 524 3.80 -23.47 7.64
C LEU A 524 2.37 -24.01 7.76
N GLY A 525 1.46 -23.53 6.91
CA GLY A 525 0.10 -24.06 6.81
C GLY A 525 0.06 -25.48 6.27
N ALA A 526 0.80 -25.77 5.20
CA ALA A 526 0.89 -27.07 4.57
C ALA A 526 1.50 -28.12 5.51
N ALA A 527 2.58 -27.78 6.21
CA ALA A 527 3.19 -28.64 7.22
C ALA A 527 2.20 -28.96 8.35
N ARG A 528 1.45 -27.96 8.83
CA ARG A 528 0.42 -28.18 9.85
C ARG A 528 -0.74 -29.04 9.34
N TYR A 529 -1.17 -28.83 8.10
CA TYR A 529 -2.18 -29.66 7.45
C TYR A 529 -1.74 -31.13 7.37
N ALA A 530 -0.52 -31.38 6.88
CA ALA A 530 0.06 -32.72 6.79
C ALA A 530 0.14 -33.39 8.18
N GLN A 531 0.54 -32.63 9.22
CA GLN A 531 0.57 -33.13 10.60
C GLN A 531 -0.82 -33.52 11.13
N LEU A 532 -1.85 -32.71 10.85
CA LEU A 532 -3.23 -33.02 11.25
C LEU A 532 -3.77 -34.23 10.50
N ARG A 533 -3.49 -34.33 9.19
CA ARG A 533 -3.88 -35.46 8.35
C ARG A 533 -3.24 -36.77 8.82
N ARG A 534 -1.94 -36.76 9.16
CA ARG A 534 -1.23 -37.91 9.75
C ARG A 534 -1.85 -38.39 11.06
N ARG A 535 -2.53 -37.50 11.80
CA ARG A 535 -3.23 -37.81 13.06
C ARG A 535 -4.69 -38.21 12.85
N GLY A 536 -5.16 -38.40 11.61
CA GLY A 536 -6.56 -38.68 11.30
C GLY A 536 -7.52 -37.53 11.62
N VAL A 537 -7.00 -36.33 11.86
CA VAL A 537 -7.81 -35.17 12.22
C VAL A 537 -8.17 -34.41 10.96
N ASP A 538 -9.46 -34.39 10.60
CA ASP A 538 -9.91 -33.52 9.52
C ASP A 538 -9.63 -32.06 9.88
N ALA A 539 -8.76 -31.43 9.10
CA ALA A 539 -8.19 -30.11 9.35
C ALA A 539 -9.18 -28.97 9.05
N PHE A 540 -10.17 -29.22 8.18
CA PHE A 540 -11.12 -28.21 7.69
C PHE A 540 -12.59 -28.54 8.01
N CYS A 541 -12.86 -29.66 8.71
CA CYS A 541 -14.20 -30.00 9.19
C CYS A 541 -14.75 -28.94 10.18
N THR A 542 -15.47 -27.98 9.63
CA THR A 542 -16.71 -27.48 10.22
C THR A 542 -17.83 -28.36 9.65
N ILE A 543 -18.01 -29.57 10.17
CA ILE A 543 -19.27 -30.28 9.94
C ILE A 543 -20.34 -29.35 10.54
N PRO A 544 -21.30 -28.86 9.73
CA PRO A 544 -22.37 -28.05 10.26
C PRO A 544 -23.08 -28.84 11.36
N LEU A 545 -23.36 -28.18 12.48
CA LEU A 545 -24.19 -28.80 13.51
C LEU A 545 -25.59 -28.98 12.91
N GLU A 546 -26.02 -30.22 12.74
CA GLU A 546 -27.40 -30.50 12.38
C GLU A 546 -28.23 -30.37 13.64
N VAL A 547 -29.19 -29.43 13.63
CA VAL A 547 -30.08 -29.20 14.76
C VAL A 547 -31.47 -29.69 14.40
N MET A 548 -31.98 -30.63 15.17
CA MET A 548 -33.25 -31.31 14.92
C MET A 548 -33.95 -31.62 16.25
N PRO A 549 -35.28 -31.87 16.26
CA PRO A 549 -35.99 -32.32 17.45
C PRO A 549 -35.30 -33.53 18.08
N ALA A 550 -35.07 -33.50 19.39
CA ALA A 550 -34.37 -34.57 20.07
C ALA A 550 -35.20 -35.86 20.07
N THR A 551 -34.56 -36.98 19.74
CA THR A 551 -35.12 -38.34 19.83
C THR A 551 -34.76 -38.97 21.17
N SER A 552 -35.42 -40.06 21.56
CA SER A 552 -35.10 -40.79 22.80
C SER A 552 -33.63 -41.22 22.87
N ALA A 553 -33.05 -41.65 21.73
CA ALA A 553 -31.63 -42.00 21.63
C ALA A 553 -30.69 -40.81 21.87
N ASP A 554 -31.07 -39.59 21.43
CA ASP A 554 -30.27 -38.39 21.73
C ASP A 554 -30.25 -38.09 23.22
N LEU A 555 -31.40 -38.22 23.89
CA LEU A 555 -31.54 -37.94 25.31
C LEU A 555 -30.70 -38.92 26.16
N GLU A 556 -30.68 -40.20 25.80
CA GLU A 556 -29.81 -41.20 26.43
C GLU A 556 -28.32 -40.87 26.23
N ARG A 557 -27.93 -40.53 25.00
CA ARG A 557 -26.55 -40.15 24.67
C ARG A 557 -26.10 -38.92 25.44
N LEU A 558 -26.98 -37.91 25.54
CA LEU A 558 -26.73 -36.68 26.29
C LEU A 558 -26.65 -36.93 27.80
N ALA A 559 -27.49 -37.81 28.34
CA ALA A 559 -27.41 -38.23 29.73
C ALA A 559 -26.04 -38.86 30.04
N ALA A 560 -25.56 -39.75 29.15
CA ALA A 560 -24.23 -40.35 29.27
C ALA A 560 -23.10 -39.32 29.19
N LEU A 561 -23.19 -38.33 28.29
CA LEU A 561 -22.18 -37.27 28.14
C LEU A 561 -22.17 -36.26 29.30
N ARG A 562 -23.32 -36.05 29.94
CA ARG A 562 -23.49 -35.08 31.02
C ARG A 562 -23.30 -35.68 32.41
N GLY A 563 -23.39 -37.01 32.53
CA GLY A 563 -23.40 -37.75 33.80
C GLY A 563 -24.72 -37.65 34.57
N GLN A 564 -25.75 -37.03 33.97
CA GLN A 564 -27.09 -36.89 34.53
C GLN A 564 -28.09 -36.68 33.38
N PRO A 565 -29.32 -37.21 33.47
CA PRO A 565 -30.34 -37.00 32.45
C PRO A 565 -30.69 -35.50 32.33
N PRO A 566 -31.00 -35.00 31.14
CA PRO A 566 -31.50 -33.64 30.98
C PRO A 566 -32.81 -33.48 31.76
N SER A 567 -32.93 -32.40 32.54
CA SER A 567 -34.18 -32.06 33.21
C SER A 567 -35.16 -31.55 32.17
N LEU A 568 -36.19 -32.35 31.86
CA LEU A 568 -37.15 -32.07 30.80
C LEU A 568 -38.54 -31.81 31.41
N PRO A 569 -39.02 -30.56 31.38
CA PRO A 569 -40.42 -30.25 31.64
C PRO A 569 -41.35 -30.98 30.64
N PRO A 570 -42.60 -31.30 31.03
CA PRO A 570 -43.53 -32.07 30.19
C PRO A 570 -43.77 -31.49 28.80
N ASP A 571 -43.77 -30.14 28.68
CA ASP A 571 -44.04 -29.40 27.44
C ASP A 571 -42.78 -28.77 26.82
N ALA A 572 -41.61 -29.35 27.10
CA ALA A 572 -40.34 -28.79 26.66
C ALA A 572 -40.04 -29.08 25.18
N LEU A 573 -39.74 -28.03 24.42
CA LEU A 573 -39.14 -28.14 23.10
C LEU A 573 -37.64 -28.41 23.26
N VAL A 574 -37.23 -29.62 22.90
CA VAL A 574 -35.82 -30.04 22.94
C VAL A 574 -35.27 -30.17 21.53
N LEU A 575 -34.20 -29.44 21.25
CA LEU A 575 -33.43 -29.60 20.02
C LEU A 575 -32.07 -30.23 20.33
N ALA A 576 -31.74 -31.30 19.62
CA ALA A 576 -30.44 -31.96 19.69
C ALA A 576 -29.53 -31.45 18.57
N GLY A 577 -28.26 -31.24 18.90
CA GLY A 577 -27.21 -30.90 17.96
C GLY A 577 -26.37 -32.13 17.63
N ARG A 578 -26.42 -32.58 16.37
CA ARG A 578 -25.70 -33.75 15.87
C ARG A 578 -24.56 -33.37 14.94
N LEU A 579 -23.52 -34.20 14.96
CA LEU A 579 -22.33 -34.02 14.14
C LEU A 579 -21.95 -35.40 13.59
N GLN A 580 -22.24 -35.66 12.31
CA GLN A 580 -22.12 -37.00 11.69
C GLN A 580 -22.85 -38.08 12.52
N ASP A 581 -24.14 -37.84 12.76
CA ASP A 581 -25.04 -38.71 13.55
C ASP A 581 -24.71 -38.87 15.04
N GLU A 582 -23.61 -38.29 15.54
CA GLU A 582 -23.34 -38.26 16.98
C GLU A 582 -23.95 -37.03 17.65
N THR A 583 -24.77 -37.25 18.67
CA THR A 583 -25.34 -36.19 19.51
C THR A 583 -24.24 -35.56 20.38
N ILE A 584 -23.97 -34.26 20.19
CA ILE A 584 -22.90 -33.55 20.90
C ILE A 584 -23.41 -32.43 21.82
N GLY A 585 -24.70 -32.12 21.76
CA GLY A 585 -25.31 -31.09 22.59
C GLY A 585 -26.83 -31.03 22.44
N CYS A 586 -27.47 -30.24 23.29
CA CYS A 586 -28.89 -29.94 23.22
C CYS A 586 -29.19 -28.53 23.70
N ILE A 587 -30.37 -28.04 23.35
CA ILE A 587 -30.98 -26.87 23.94
C ILE A 587 -32.45 -27.16 24.19
N THR A 588 -32.93 -26.71 25.34
CA THR A 588 -34.29 -26.95 25.79
C THR A 588 -34.96 -25.63 26.12
N ALA A 589 -36.17 -25.44 25.61
CA ALA A 589 -37.01 -24.31 25.96
C ALA A 589 -38.44 -24.75 26.29
N VAL A 590 -39.07 -24.00 27.19
CA VAL A 590 -40.48 -24.18 27.56
C VAL A 590 -41.25 -22.97 27.07
N LYS A 591 -42.35 -23.19 26.37
CA LYS A 591 -43.27 -22.11 25.99
C LYS A 591 -44.12 -21.70 27.19
N ARG A 592 -44.37 -20.41 27.34
CA ARG A 592 -45.23 -19.82 28.36
C ARG A 592 -46.21 -18.85 27.71
N GLU A 593 -47.34 -18.61 28.38
CA GLU A 593 -48.29 -17.56 28.02
C GLU A 593 -48.03 -16.29 28.85
N PRO A 594 -48.16 -15.06 28.29
CA PRO A 594 -48.35 -14.69 26.86
C PRO A 594 -47.14 -15.11 26.00
N PRO A 595 -47.21 -15.17 24.63
CA PRO A 595 -46.36 -16.01 23.78
C PRO A 595 -44.86 -15.72 23.96
N SER A 596 -44.29 -16.40 24.93
CA SER A 596 -42.93 -16.25 25.40
C SER A 596 -42.33 -17.64 25.54
N ALA A 597 -41.02 -17.72 25.49
CA ALA A 597 -40.30 -18.96 25.74
C ALA A 597 -39.17 -18.71 26.74
N GLU A 598 -38.96 -19.67 27.62
CA GLU A 598 -37.85 -19.68 28.54
C GLU A 598 -36.88 -20.79 28.15
N ILE A 599 -35.63 -20.43 27.87
CA ILE A 599 -34.56 -21.40 27.69
C ILE A 599 -34.18 -21.90 29.07
N VAL A 600 -34.50 -23.16 29.34
CA VAL A 600 -34.28 -23.80 30.64
C VAL A 600 -32.96 -24.55 30.70
N ASP A 601 -32.42 -24.95 29.55
CA ASP A 601 -31.19 -25.71 29.50
C ASP A 601 -30.44 -25.54 28.18
N ILE A 602 -29.11 -25.54 28.26
CA ILE A 602 -28.23 -25.67 27.10
C ILE A 602 -27.01 -26.51 27.49
N PHE A 603 -26.71 -27.51 26.68
CA PHE A 603 -25.54 -28.34 26.88
C PHE A 603 -24.78 -28.54 25.58
N VAL A 604 -23.46 -28.45 25.67
CA VAL A 604 -22.53 -28.85 24.61
C VAL A 604 -21.40 -29.62 25.27
N ALA A 605 -21.08 -30.79 24.72
CA ALA A 605 -19.99 -31.64 25.18
C ALA A 605 -18.66 -30.87 25.21
N LYS A 606 -17.85 -31.06 26.26
CA LYS A 606 -16.59 -30.30 26.48
C LYS A 606 -15.68 -30.21 25.24
N PRO A 607 -15.45 -31.28 24.45
CA PRO A 607 -14.60 -31.22 23.24
C PRO A 607 -15.15 -30.30 22.12
N HIS A 608 -16.45 -30.01 22.17
CA HIS A 608 -17.18 -29.22 21.17
C HIS A 608 -17.54 -27.81 21.68
N ARG A 609 -17.31 -27.52 22.97
CA ARG A 609 -17.39 -26.16 23.50
C ARG A 609 -16.40 -25.26 22.75
N ARG A 610 -16.79 -24.00 22.50
CA ARG A 610 -16.04 -23.00 21.70
C ARG A 610 -16.01 -23.24 20.18
N ARG A 611 -16.80 -24.20 19.67
CA ARG A 611 -17.04 -24.38 18.21
C ARG A 611 -18.35 -23.78 17.72
N TYR A 612 -18.93 -22.84 18.48
CA TYR A 612 -20.22 -22.20 18.18
C TYR A 612 -21.42 -23.16 18.13
N CYS A 613 -21.25 -24.44 18.46
CA CYS A 613 -22.36 -25.39 18.57
C CYS A 613 -23.48 -24.87 19.49
N GLY A 614 -23.12 -24.21 20.61
CA GLY A 614 -24.11 -23.58 21.48
C GLY A 614 -24.86 -22.43 20.81
N THR A 615 -24.19 -21.62 20.01
CA THR A 615 -24.83 -20.55 19.21
C THR A 615 -25.71 -21.14 18.11
N ASP A 616 -25.27 -22.19 17.42
CA ASP A 616 -26.07 -22.85 16.39
C ASP A 616 -27.34 -23.48 16.98
N LEU A 617 -27.26 -24.05 18.19
CA LEU A 617 -28.41 -24.52 18.95
C LEU A 617 -29.37 -23.37 19.29
N VAL A 618 -28.85 -22.25 19.83
CA VAL A 618 -29.67 -21.06 20.15
C VAL A 618 -30.35 -20.48 18.91
N ASP A 619 -29.63 -20.37 17.79
CA ASP A 619 -30.18 -19.86 16.54
C ASP A 619 -31.31 -20.75 16.02
N ALA A 620 -31.09 -22.07 15.99
CA ALA A 620 -32.08 -23.04 15.54
C ALA A 620 -33.33 -23.02 16.42
N LEU A 621 -33.14 -22.96 17.75
CA LEU A 621 -34.23 -22.82 18.70
C LEU A 621 -34.99 -21.51 18.46
N THR A 622 -34.28 -20.39 18.35
CA THR A 622 -34.88 -19.07 18.14
C THR A 622 -35.66 -19.00 16.83
N ALA A 623 -35.12 -19.58 15.75
CA ALA A 623 -35.81 -19.67 14.46
C ALA A 623 -37.09 -20.51 14.56
N ARG A 624 -37.02 -21.65 15.28
CA ARG A 624 -38.19 -22.50 15.52
C ARG A 624 -39.26 -21.79 16.34
N LEU A 625 -38.88 -21.16 17.45
CA LEU A 625 -39.80 -20.41 18.31
C LEU A 625 -40.45 -19.22 17.57
N LYS A 626 -39.68 -18.50 16.74
CA LYS A 626 -40.22 -17.44 15.88
C LYS A 626 -41.21 -17.96 14.83
N SER A 627 -40.95 -19.13 14.23
CA SER A 627 -41.90 -19.77 13.31
C SER A 627 -43.21 -20.18 14.00
N GLU A 628 -43.19 -20.30 15.33
CA GLU A 628 -44.33 -20.63 16.18
C GLU A 628 -44.89 -19.38 16.89
N ALA A 629 -44.64 -18.18 16.35
CA ALA A 629 -45.16 -16.89 16.81
C ALA A 629 -44.76 -16.46 18.25
N VAL A 630 -43.68 -16.99 18.80
CA VAL A 630 -43.13 -16.53 20.09
C VAL A 630 -42.50 -15.14 19.93
N THR A 631 -42.92 -14.18 20.75
CA THR A 631 -42.48 -12.78 20.69
C THR A 631 -41.32 -12.46 21.62
N GLU A 632 -41.18 -13.20 22.73
CA GLU A 632 -40.14 -12.96 23.73
C GLU A 632 -39.43 -14.26 24.13
N ILE A 633 -38.10 -14.23 24.21
CA ILE A 633 -37.28 -15.38 24.62
C ILE A 633 -36.43 -14.93 25.81
N THR A 634 -36.54 -15.65 26.92
CA THR A 634 -35.84 -15.35 28.17
C THR A 634 -34.93 -16.51 28.56
N VAL A 635 -33.89 -16.22 29.33
CA VAL A 635 -33.00 -17.22 29.94
C VAL A 635 -32.64 -16.78 31.35
N ARG A 636 -32.67 -17.70 32.31
CA ARG A 636 -32.18 -17.45 33.67
C ARG A 636 -30.75 -17.95 33.79
N VAL A 637 -29.86 -17.09 34.26
CA VAL A 637 -28.44 -17.41 34.42
C VAL A 637 -28.02 -17.02 35.83
N PRO A 638 -27.42 -17.93 36.62
CA PRO A 638 -26.84 -17.58 37.91
C PRO A 638 -25.83 -16.44 37.79
N GLN A 639 -25.91 -15.46 38.69
CA GLN A 639 -25.10 -14.23 38.61
C GLN A 639 -23.59 -14.48 38.79
N ASP A 640 -23.24 -15.59 39.45
CA ASP A 640 -21.89 -16.07 39.70
C ASP A 640 -21.28 -16.84 38.50
N ASP A 641 -22.10 -17.36 37.57
CA ASP A 641 -21.61 -18.02 36.36
C ASP A 641 -21.26 -17.01 35.24
N ARG A 642 -20.10 -16.37 35.42
CA ARG A 642 -19.52 -15.42 34.44
C ARG A 642 -19.38 -16.01 33.04
N SER A 643 -19.22 -17.34 32.93
CA SER A 643 -19.01 -18.01 31.64
C SER A 643 -20.30 -18.11 30.83
N SER A 644 -21.40 -18.48 31.49
CA SER A 644 -22.74 -18.53 30.90
C SER A 644 -23.29 -17.14 30.64
N LEU A 645 -23.09 -16.18 31.55
CA LEU A 645 -23.46 -14.77 31.33
C LEU A 645 -22.79 -14.20 30.07
N ALA A 646 -21.47 -14.40 29.93
CA ALA A 646 -20.75 -13.95 28.75
C ALA A 646 -21.19 -14.67 27.46
N PHE A 647 -21.69 -15.91 27.55
CA PHE A 647 -22.26 -16.62 26.41
C PHE A 647 -23.61 -16.02 25.99
N TRP A 648 -24.54 -15.85 26.94
CA TRP A 648 -25.90 -15.36 26.69
C TRP A 648 -25.94 -13.88 26.29
N HIS A 649 -25.06 -13.03 26.84
CA HIS A 649 -24.87 -11.66 26.35
C HIS A 649 -24.46 -11.63 24.87
N ARG A 650 -23.62 -12.58 24.43
CA ARG A 650 -23.21 -12.67 23.02
C ARG A 650 -24.33 -13.14 22.10
N GLN A 651 -25.35 -13.82 22.63
CA GLN A 651 -26.55 -14.19 21.86
C GLN A 651 -27.60 -13.08 21.84
N GLY A 652 -27.41 -11.99 22.60
CA GLY A 652 -28.40 -10.91 22.73
C GLY A 652 -29.61 -11.26 23.58
N LEU A 653 -29.51 -12.31 24.41
CA LEU A 653 -30.61 -12.85 25.23
C LEU A 653 -30.45 -12.58 26.74
N ALA A 654 -29.34 -11.99 27.17
CA ALA A 654 -29.17 -11.49 28.54
C ALA A 654 -29.39 -9.97 28.54
N ARG A 655 -30.37 -9.50 29.33
CA ARG A 655 -30.61 -8.08 29.63
C ARG A 655 -29.99 -7.71 30.95
#